data_AF-A0A2S7AFM5-F1
#
_entry.id   AF-A0A2S7AFM5-F1
#
_cell.length_a   1.000
_cell.length_b   1.000
_cell.length_c   1.000
_cell.angle_alpha   90.00
_cell.angle_beta   90.00
_cell.angle_gamma   90.00
#
_symmetry.space_group_name_H-M   'P 1'
#
loop_
_entity.id
_entity.type
_entity.pdbx_description
1 polymer ?
#
loop_
_entity_poly.entity_id
_entity_poly.type
_entity_poly.pdbx_seq_one_letter_code
_entity_poly.pdbx_strand_id
1 'polypeptide(L)'
;MEQLFVRRNSFGHIANNVVRPLRVIATCAGGTEPWGVTVDEMALAVRTGNSIQASGKLGDLIAGLTKVLFDTNHLADVGPLYPALAAARLQPRATRRSKFLNSQAEIRHNLEERKRAERLPERRAFWELVRIVMTEQPQTFVDELRFAAIRIMILTGFRIGEATLLPAEWRTDRHYYDSKQRPAGELGGYSQSLMIRHFAEKQQAKNADSKVLIARTHYVPQMFEEIVSETLTRAAAITNPLRNTLRKQTETGRVLPDFALSELVPTTKIYTRLSGNAFWLDLAEDKKRYWMHKCRQNYSADCFDELHKVQESLNASFQGEMSATARMYFRRMARFEAKDGGALVLRDVEGRAVSPNGRRDMSKVFVRIGDLENYLRVAAGSKLPDTELFSLTDRSFASWEFLFLHPKRSLAEERNNGVCDVTRYVSVGRPDTSLVNLSLGEQKSRDTLFKRYGQSDDDKDLVLTSHTLRHLQNTELFRLGVADTIISKRFNRRSMAQSYEYDHRSLAEELDQLELPADVEMALGEKASTVAKMIQSGKASGPIVDAFKKIQSTEGDTAAFEFLKVEADGFHATPYGHFLNSFTVDPCPKHLECFSGCRHLSATNLPENRRHLQTLELKLAAAVGTAEAKPSKSIGRTNQIQHARVRLDGVRTLLAAKQGEKPFPDGPDLSLPRRTGVMDG
;
A
#
# COMPACT_ATOMS: atom_id res chain seq x y z
N MET A 1 11.53 -5.45 -25.34
CA MET A 1 12.50 -4.39 -25.72
C MET A 1 12.02 -3.00 -25.32
N GLU A 2 10.82 -2.56 -25.73
CA GLU A 2 10.28 -1.23 -25.39
C GLU A 2 10.34 -0.90 -23.88
N GLN A 3 9.87 -1.80 -23.02
CA GLN A 3 9.88 -1.57 -21.57
C GLN A 3 11.28 -1.33 -20.98
N LEU A 4 12.31 -2.00 -21.53
CA LEU A 4 13.69 -1.94 -21.04
C LEU A 4 14.49 -0.79 -21.66
N PHE A 5 14.34 -0.57 -22.98
CA PHE A 5 15.19 0.36 -23.72
C PHE A 5 14.52 1.72 -23.97
N VAL A 6 13.20 1.75 -24.16
CA VAL A 6 12.44 2.99 -24.40
C VAL A 6 11.95 3.56 -23.08
N ARG A 7 11.23 2.76 -22.27
CA ARG A 7 10.72 3.21 -20.97
C ARG A 7 11.73 3.13 -19.84
N ARG A 8 12.89 2.49 -20.09
CA ARG A 8 14.00 2.34 -19.13
C ARG A 8 13.55 1.81 -17.75
N ASN A 9 12.56 0.92 -17.74
CA ASN A 9 12.10 0.27 -16.51
C ASN A 9 13.17 -0.69 -15.99
N SER A 10 13.25 -0.85 -14.66
CA SER A 10 14.18 -1.81 -14.06
C SER A 10 13.84 -3.25 -14.43
N PHE A 11 14.85 -4.13 -14.46
CA PHE A 11 14.65 -5.56 -14.72
C PHE A 11 13.66 -6.19 -13.75
N GLY A 12 13.74 -5.85 -12.46
CA GLY A 12 12.80 -6.33 -11.44
C GLY A 12 11.37 -5.86 -11.68
N HIS A 13 11.17 -4.63 -12.16
CA HIS A 13 9.85 -4.14 -12.54
C HIS A 13 9.29 -4.95 -13.72
N ILE A 14 10.09 -5.17 -14.75
CA ILE A 14 9.68 -5.91 -15.95
C ILE A 14 9.37 -7.37 -15.60
N ALA A 15 10.24 -8.03 -14.83
CA ALA A 15 10.05 -9.40 -14.39
C ALA A 15 8.73 -9.59 -13.63
N ASN A 16 8.42 -8.68 -12.70
CA ASN A 16 7.27 -8.82 -11.81
C ASN A 16 5.95 -8.25 -12.35
N ASN A 17 6.00 -7.16 -13.11
CA ASN A 17 4.79 -6.44 -13.54
C ASN A 17 4.47 -6.61 -15.02
N VAL A 18 5.38 -7.18 -15.82
CA VAL A 18 5.16 -7.44 -17.25
C VAL A 18 5.25 -8.94 -17.53
N VAL A 19 6.41 -9.55 -17.28
CA VAL A 19 6.67 -10.95 -17.62
C VAL A 19 5.82 -11.90 -16.77
N ARG A 20 5.77 -11.70 -15.45
CA ARG A 20 4.98 -12.57 -14.56
C ARG A 20 3.48 -12.59 -14.94
N PRO A 21 2.78 -11.46 -15.15
CA PRO A 21 1.41 -11.48 -15.65
C PRO A 21 1.28 -12.14 -17.04
N LEU A 22 2.20 -11.86 -17.97
CA LEU A 22 2.19 -12.50 -19.29
C LEU A 22 2.35 -14.02 -19.22
N ARG A 23 3.16 -14.52 -18.27
CA ARG A 23 3.27 -15.96 -18.02
C ARG A 23 1.95 -16.56 -17.55
N VAL A 24 1.19 -15.86 -16.72
CA VAL A 24 -0.15 -16.31 -16.29
C VAL A 24 -1.10 -16.33 -17.48
N ILE A 25 -1.12 -15.27 -18.30
CA ILE A 25 -1.94 -15.22 -19.53
C ILE A 25 -1.58 -16.40 -20.45
N ALA A 26 -0.30 -16.59 -20.76
CA ALA A 26 0.15 -17.68 -21.62
C ALA A 26 -0.20 -19.06 -21.05
N THR A 27 -0.10 -19.24 -19.73
CA THR A 27 -0.47 -20.51 -19.08
C THR A 27 -1.98 -20.77 -19.19
N CYS A 28 -2.81 -19.74 -19.07
CA CYS A 28 -4.27 -19.86 -19.16
C CYS A 28 -4.77 -19.97 -20.61
N ALA A 29 -4.09 -19.32 -21.57
CA ALA A 29 -4.38 -19.43 -23.00
C ALA A 29 -3.82 -20.73 -23.62
N GLY A 30 -2.90 -21.41 -22.93
CA GLY A 30 -2.36 -22.70 -23.38
C GLY A 30 -1.58 -22.57 -24.69
N GLY A 31 -2.05 -23.26 -25.73
CA GLY A 31 -1.46 -23.24 -27.07
C GLY A 31 -2.04 -22.17 -28.00
N THR A 32 -2.94 -21.32 -27.52
CA THR A 32 -3.55 -20.25 -28.31
C THR A 32 -2.50 -19.18 -28.62
N GLU A 33 -2.34 -18.86 -29.90
CA GLU A 33 -1.47 -17.77 -30.34
C GLU A 33 -1.97 -16.40 -29.86
N PRO A 34 -1.11 -15.37 -29.70
CA PRO A 34 -1.50 -14.07 -29.13
C PRO A 34 -2.70 -13.41 -29.81
N TRP A 35 -2.88 -13.59 -31.12
CA TRP A 35 -4.01 -13.03 -31.88
C TRP A 35 -5.32 -13.78 -31.70
N GLY A 36 -5.25 -15.07 -31.33
CA GLY A 36 -6.43 -15.89 -31.06
C GLY A 36 -6.99 -15.75 -29.65
N VAL A 37 -6.35 -14.97 -28.78
CA VAL A 37 -6.75 -14.88 -27.36
C VAL A 37 -8.09 -14.17 -27.19
N THR A 38 -8.96 -14.76 -26.39
CA THR A 38 -10.34 -14.34 -26.14
C THR A 38 -10.55 -13.69 -24.77
N VAL A 39 -11.72 -13.09 -24.57
CA VAL A 39 -12.13 -12.51 -23.28
C VAL A 39 -12.15 -13.57 -22.17
N ASP A 40 -12.56 -14.81 -22.48
CA ASP A 40 -12.70 -15.88 -21.49
C ASP A 40 -11.34 -16.35 -20.96
N GLU A 41 -10.35 -16.49 -21.83
CA GLU A 41 -8.96 -16.83 -21.46
C GLU A 41 -8.34 -15.71 -20.63
N MET A 42 -8.56 -14.44 -21.01
CA MET A 42 -8.11 -13.30 -20.22
C MET A 42 -8.81 -13.24 -18.85
N ALA A 43 -10.11 -13.53 -18.78
CA ALA A 43 -10.86 -13.57 -17.53
C ALA A 43 -10.40 -14.73 -16.62
N LEU A 44 -10.09 -15.88 -17.20
CA LEU A 44 -9.46 -17.01 -16.51
C LEU A 44 -8.09 -16.61 -15.96
N ALA A 45 -7.26 -15.93 -16.75
CA ALA A 45 -5.97 -15.42 -16.31
C ALA A 45 -6.10 -14.45 -15.12
N VAL A 46 -7.07 -13.53 -15.16
CA VAL A 46 -7.36 -12.62 -14.03
C VAL A 46 -7.76 -13.39 -12.76
N ARG A 47 -8.68 -14.36 -12.86
CA ARG A 47 -9.09 -15.19 -11.72
C ARG A 47 -7.93 -16.00 -11.14
N THR A 48 -7.11 -16.59 -12.00
CA THR A 48 -5.90 -17.32 -11.62
C THR A 48 -4.86 -16.40 -10.97
N GLY A 49 -4.68 -15.18 -11.50
CA GLY A 49 -3.83 -14.17 -10.88
C GLY A 49 -4.28 -13.81 -9.46
N ASN A 50 -5.58 -13.64 -9.26
CA ASN A 50 -6.18 -13.35 -7.96
C ASN A 50 -6.05 -14.51 -6.96
N SER A 51 -6.08 -15.77 -7.42
CA SER A 51 -5.87 -16.93 -6.53
C SER A 51 -4.40 -17.12 -6.15
N ILE A 52 -3.47 -16.83 -7.07
CA ILE A 52 -2.02 -16.92 -6.82
C ILE A 52 -1.56 -15.84 -5.82
N GLN A 53 -2.09 -14.62 -5.93
CA GLN A 53 -1.72 -13.50 -5.09
C GLN A 53 -2.93 -12.99 -4.31
N ALA A 54 -2.95 -13.28 -3.00
CA ALA A 54 -4.06 -12.94 -2.09
C ALA A 54 -4.46 -11.45 -2.13
N SER A 55 -3.53 -10.55 -2.45
CA SER A 55 -3.81 -9.11 -2.56
C SER A 55 -4.57 -8.71 -3.83
N GLY A 56 -4.87 -9.62 -4.76
CA GLY A 56 -5.54 -9.35 -6.04
C GLY A 56 -4.70 -8.59 -7.08
N LYS A 57 -3.52 -8.08 -6.69
CA LYS A 57 -2.67 -7.24 -7.54
C LYS A 57 -2.22 -7.92 -8.84
N LEU A 58 -2.01 -9.24 -8.83
CA LEU A 58 -1.60 -9.96 -10.03
C LEU A 58 -2.71 -10.01 -11.08
N GLY A 59 -3.96 -10.27 -10.67
CA GLY A 59 -5.10 -10.17 -11.58
C GLY A 59 -5.30 -8.75 -12.09
N ASP A 60 -5.02 -7.75 -11.25
CA ASP A 60 -5.05 -6.36 -11.64
C ASP A 60 -4.02 -5.99 -12.71
N LEU A 61 -2.80 -6.53 -12.58
CA LEU A 61 -1.73 -6.35 -13.56
C LEU A 61 -2.07 -7.02 -14.89
N ILE A 62 -2.68 -8.21 -14.87
CA ILE A 62 -3.15 -8.92 -16.07
C ILE A 62 -4.14 -8.05 -16.82
N ALA A 63 -5.20 -7.56 -16.16
CA ALA A 63 -6.18 -6.68 -16.80
C ALA A 63 -5.56 -5.36 -17.30
N GLY A 64 -4.59 -4.80 -16.56
CA GLY A 64 -3.85 -3.61 -16.99
C GLY A 64 -3.02 -3.87 -18.26
N LEU A 65 -2.36 -5.04 -18.35
CA LEU A 65 -1.60 -5.46 -19.52
C LEU A 65 -2.49 -5.74 -20.71
N THR A 66 -3.68 -6.33 -20.53
CA THR A 66 -4.65 -6.48 -21.62
C THR A 66 -4.94 -5.13 -22.26
N LYS A 67 -5.17 -4.08 -21.46
CA LYS A 67 -5.38 -2.73 -21.99
C LYS A 67 -4.16 -2.17 -22.72
N VAL A 68 -2.99 -2.19 -22.06
CA VAL A 68 -1.80 -1.44 -22.50
C VAL A 68 -1.02 -2.19 -23.58
N LEU A 69 -1.10 -3.51 -23.63
CA LEU A 69 -0.37 -4.35 -24.56
C LEU A 69 -1.27 -4.92 -25.65
N PHE A 70 -2.38 -5.59 -25.30
CA PHE A 70 -3.23 -6.23 -26.30
C PHE A 70 -4.11 -5.22 -27.04
N ASP A 71 -4.95 -4.48 -26.31
CA ASP A 71 -5.91 -3.58 -26.94
C ASP A 71 -5.23 -2.39 -27.63
N THR A 72 -4.23 -1.78 -26.98
CA THR A 72 -3.52 -0.61 -27.53
C THR A 72 -2.74 -0.93 -28.81
N ASN A 73 -2.25 -2.17 -28.94
CA ASN A 73 -1.47 -2.60 -30.11
C ASN A 73 -2.27 -3.53 -31.03
N HIS A 74 -3.59 -3.66 -30.82
CA HIS A 74 -4.47 -4.53 -31.61
C HIS A 74 -3.92 -5.96 -31.79
N LEU A 75 -3.37 -6.55 -30.72
CA LEU A 75 -2.72 -7.85 -30.81
C LEU A 75 -3.69 -9.03 -30.91
N ALA A 76 -4.95 -8.86 -30.51
CA ALA A 76 -6.00 -9.88 -30.56
C ALA A 76 -6.99 -9.56 -31.69
N ASP A 77 -7.40 -10.58 -32.43
CA ASP A 77 -8.39 -10.47 -33.52
C ASP A 77 -9.77 -10.09 -32.97
N VAL A 78 -10.04 -10.47 -31.72
CA VAL A 78 -11.31 -10.21 -31.03
C VAL A 78 -11.05 -9.18 -29.93
N GLY A 79 -11.41 -7.92 -30.15
CA GLY A 79 -11.15 -6.84 -29.19
C GLY A 79 -11.99 -5.58 -29.40
N PRO A 80 -11.97 -4.63 -28.45
CA PRO A 80 -11.11 -4.57 -27.26
C PRO A 80 -11.54 -5.54 -26.14
N LEU A 81 -10.56 -6.21 -25.53
CA LEU A 81 -10.74 -7.24 -24.49
C LEU A 81 -10.91 -6.62 -23.08
N TYR A 82 -10.21 -5.51 -22.80
CA TYR A 82 -10.22 -4.88 -21.47
C TYR A 82 -11.60 -4.45 -20.97
N PRO A 83 -12.52 -3.87 -21.78
CA PRO A 83 -13.83 -3.44 -21.30
C PRO A 83 -14.63 -4.55 -20.63
N ALA A 84 -14.58 -5.78 -21.16
CA ALA A 84 -15.25 -6.93 -20.57
C ALA A 84 -14.61 -7.36 -19.24
N LEU A 85 -13.28 -7.28 -19.13
CA LEU A 85 -12.55 -7.55 -17.89
C LEU A 85 -12.78 -6.47 -16.82
N ALA A 86 -12.91 -5.22 -17.23
CA ALA A 86 -13.19 -4.08 -16.35
C ALA A 86 -14.58 -4.19 -15.70
N ALA A 87 -15.57 -4.73 -16.42
CA ALA A 87 -16.90 -5.01 -15.87
C ALA A 87 -16.86 -6.07 -14.76
N ALA A 88 -16.03 -7.12 -14.89
CA ALA A 88 -15.82 -8.13 -13.86
C ALA A 88 -15.04 -7.60 -12.64
N ARG A 89 -14.12 -6.66 -12.85
CA ARG A 89 -13.34 -5.96 -11.80
C ARG A 89 -14.20 -5.11 -10.86
N LEU A 90 -15.40 -4.72 -11.30
CA LEU A 90 -16.37 -3.95 -10.54
C LEU A 90 -17.31 -4.80 -9.69
N GLN A 91 -17.15 -6.14 -9.69
CA GLN A 91 -17.84 -7.04 -8.78
C GLN A 91 -16.98 -7.22 -7.51
N PRO A 92 -17.32 -6.58 -6.37
CA PRO A 92 -16.76 -6.99 -5.09
C PRO A 92 -17.18 -8.45 -4.84
N ARG A 93 -16.41 -9.18 -4.03
CA ARG A 93 -16.78 -10.51 -3.54
C ARG A 93 -18.30 -10.60 -3.29
N ALA A 94 -18.90 -11.63 -3.87
CA ALA A 94 -20.34 -11.88 -3.85
C ALA A 94 -20.89 -11.89 -2.42
N THR A 95 -21.47 -10.77 -1.98
CA THR A 95 -22.51 -10.65 -0.92
C THR A 95 -22.94 -9.18 -0.70
N ARG A 96 -23.01 -8.32 -1.74
CA ARG A 96 -23.80 -7.08 -1.61
C ARG A 96 -25.22 -7.35 -2.08
N ARG A 97 -26.12 -7.60 -1.11
CA ARG A 97 -27.54 -7.28 -1.31
C ARG A 97 -27.62 -5.83 -1.77
N SER A 98 -28.48 -5.58 -2.73
CA SER A 98 -28.71 -4.26 -3.30
C SER A 98 -29.22 -3.30 -2.22
N LYS A 99 -28.65 -2.08 -2.17
CA LYS A 99 -28.74 -1.07 -1.10
C LYS A 99 -30.14 -0.64 -0.62
N PHE A 100 -31.20 -1.14 -1.24
CA PHE A 100 -32.60 -0.83 -0.94
C PHE A 100 -33.32 -1.89 -0.12
N LEU A 101 -32.69 -3.06 0.06
CA LEU A 101 -33.15 -4.06 1.01
C LEU A 101 -32.68 -3.74 2.43
N ASN A 102 -31.99 -2.61 2.58
CA ASN A 102 -31.40 -2.16 3.83
C ASN A 102 -32.46 -1.41 4.65
N SER A 103 -32.63 -1.81 5.89
CA SER A 103 -33.43 -1.10 6.88
C SER A 103 -32.91 0.33 7.12
N GLN A 104 -33.74 1.22 7.68
CA GLN A 104 -33.33 2.59 8.04
C GLN A 104 -32.09 2.62 8.96
N ALA A 105 -31.94 1.61 9.83
CA ALA A 105 -30.75 1.44 10.66
C ALA A 105 -29.50 1.09 9.83
N GLU A 106 -29.62 0.21 8.84
CA GLU A 106 -28.52 -0.12 7.93
C GLU A 106 -28.16 1.04 7.00
N ILE A 107 -29.10 1.89 6.57
CA ILE A 107 -28.80 3.09 5.77
C ILE A 107 -27.98 4.09 6.59
N ARG A 108 -28.38 4.35 7.85
CA ARG A 108 -27.58 5.19 8.78
C ARG A 108 -26.19 4.61 9.02
N HIS A 109 -26.10 3.31 9.26
CA HIS A 109 -24.80 2.62 9.37
C HIS A 109 -23.95 2.77 8.10
N ASN A 110 -24.56 2.71 6.91
CA ASN A 110 -23.86 2.91 5.63
C ASN A 110 -23.42 4.38 5.40
N LEU A 111 -24.11 5.37 5.96
CA LEU A 111 -23.69 6.78 5.92
C LEU A 111 -22.43 7.00 6.74
N GLU A 112 -22.27 6.23 7.82
CA GLU A 112 -21.09 6.23 8.70
C GLU A 112 -19.96 5.35 8.13
N GLU A 113 -20.26 4.38 7.28
CA GLU A 113 -19.25 3.56 6.61
C GLU A 113 -18.38 4.36 5.65
N ARG A 114 -17.07 4.27 5.87
CA ARG A 114 -16.04 4.87 5.02
C ARG A 114 -16.03 4.26 3.62
N LYS A 115 -15.93 5.10 2.59
CA LYS A 115 -15.83 4.65 1.20
C LYS A 115 -14.58 3.80 1.01
N ARG A 116 -14.72 2.65 0.35
CA ARG A 116 -13.59 1.72 0.09
C ARG A 116 -12.77 1.44 1.36
N ALA A 117 -13.46 1.13 2.47
CA ALA A 117 -12.83 0.85 3.75
C ALA A 117 -11.72 -0.23 3.67
N GLU A 118 -11.78 -1.14 2.70
CA GLU A 118 -10.72 -2.13 2.43
C GLU A 118 -9.35 -1.52 2.05
N ARG A 119 -9.30 -0.22 1.69
CA ARG A 119 -8.06 0.53 1.42
C ARG A 119 -7.51 1.26 2.64
N LEU A 120 -8.24 1.26 3.75
CA LEU A 120 -7.80 1.76 5.05
C LEU A 120 -7.19 0.60 5.85
N PRO A 121 -6.26 0.88 6.79
CA PRO A 121 -5.76 -0.16 7.65
C PRO A 121 -6.87 -0.63 8.59
N GLU A 122 -6.89 -1.94 8.85
CA GLU A 122 -7.73 -2.50 9.90
C GLU A 122 -7.31 -1.88 11.25
N ARG A 123 -8.29 -1.54 12.10
CA ARG A 123 -8.08 -0.68 13.28
C ARG A 123 -7.13 -1.32 14.29
N ARG A 124 -7.30 -2.62 14.57
CA ARG A 124 -6.44 -3.39 15.47
C ARG A 124 -5.01 -3.47 14.92
N ALA A 125 -4.83 -3.82 13.65
CA ALA A 125 -3.55 -3.84 12.97
C ALA A 125 -2.83 -2.49 12.99
N PHE A 126 -3.56 -1.38 12.78
CA PHE A 126 -2.98 -0.05 12.84
C PHE A 126 -2.48 0.29 14.24
N TRP A 127 -3.33 0.15 15.27
CA TRP A 127 -2.94 0.51 16.63
C TRP A 127 -1.88 -0.42 17.21
N GLU A 128 -1.92 -1.70 16.88
CA GLU A 128 -0.86 -2.62 17.28
C GLU A 128 0.46 -2.28 16.60
N LEU A 129 0.43 -1.90 15.31
CA LEU A 129 1.63 -1.41 14.63
C LEU A 129 2.18 -0.14 15.28
N VAL A 130 1.31 0.81 15.63
CA VAL A 130 1.69 2.05 16.33
C VAL A 130 2.33 1.71 17.68
N ARG A 131 1.72 0.83 18.48
CA ARG A 131 2.28 0.36 19.76
C ARG A 131 3.67 -0.23 19.54
N ILE A 132 3.80 -1.21 18.64
CA ILE A 132 5.08 -1.85 18.32
C ILE A 132 6.14 -0.80 17.98
N VAL A 133 5.89 0.06 16.98
CA VAL A 133 6.95 0.96 16.53
C VAL A 133 7.19 2.10 17.51
N MET A 134 6.22 2.54 18.30
CA MET A 134 6.39 3.69 19.21
C MET A 134 6.88 3.30 20.61
N THR A 135 6.59 2.09 21.09
CA THR A 135 6.85 1.72 22.49
C THR A 135 7.80 0.53 22.67
N GLU A 136 7.90 -0.38 21.70
CA GLU A 136 8.78 -1.55 21.83
C GLU A 136 10.26 -1.19 21.62
N GLN A 137 11.14 -1.96 22.26
CA GLN A 137 12.56 -1.90 21.97
C GLN A 137 12.90 -2.87 20.82
N PRO A 138 13.57 -2.40 19.74
CA PRO A 138 13.94 -3.27 18.64
C PRO A 138 14.95 -4.33 19.11
N GLN A 139 14.64 -5.60 18.84
CA GLN A 139 15.48 -6.74 19.19
C GLN A 139 16.71 -6.90 18.29
N THR A 140 16.68 -6.28 17.09
CA THR A 140 17.73 -6.39 16.07
C THR A 140 17.99 -5.05 15.39
N PHE A 141 19.19 -4.89 14.81
CA PHE A 141 19.55 -3.69 14.03
C PHE A 141 18.55 -3.43 12.90
N VAL A 142 18.13 -4.48 12.19
CA VAL A 142 17.17 -4.36 11.08
C VAL A 142 15.78 -3.95 11.57
N ASP A 143 15.36 -4.40 12.76
CA ASP A 143 14.10 -3.95 13.36
C ASP A 143 14.14 -2.47 13.72
N GLU A 144 15.27 -1.97 14.20
CA GLU A 144 15.43 -0.54 14.48
C GLU A 144 15.24 0.31 13.22
N LEU A 145 15.78 -0.14 12.07
CA LEU A 145 15.56 0.52 10.78
C LEU A 145 14.09 0.41 10.32
N ARG A 146 13.45 -0.75 10.52
CA ARG A 146 12.02 -0.96 10.19
C ARG A 146 11.13 -0.03 11.02
N PHE A 147 11.39 0.06 12.32
CA PHE A 147 10.67 0.93 13.25
C PHE A 147 10.81 2.38 12.79
N ALA A 148 12.04 2.83 12.52
CA ALA A 148 12.29 4.17 12.03
C ALA A 148 11.54 4.47 10.72
N ALA A 149 11.64 3.59 9.71
CA ALA A 149 10.95 3.79 8.43
C ALA A 149 9.41 3.84 8.61
N ILE A 150 8.84 2.95 9.42
CA ILE A 150 7.39 2.89 9.65
C ILE A 150 6.90 4.09 10.47
N ARG A 151 7.63 4.53 11.51
CA ARG A 151 7.32 5.76 12.26
C ARG A 151 7.21 6.94 11.31
N ILE A 152 8.18 7.09 10.41
CA ILE A 152 8.15 8.18 9.42
C ILE A 152 6.96 8.03 8.49
N MET A 153 6.62 6.83 8.02
CA MET A 153 5.42 6.62 7.22
C MET A 153 4.13 7.02 7.96
N ILE A 154 4.00 6.70 9.26
CA ILE A 154 2.84 7.05 10.08
C ILE A 154 2.74 8.57 10.26
N LEU A 155 3.85 9.23 10.58
CA LEU A 155 3.89 10.66 10.91
C LEU A 155 3.79 11.57 9.67
N THR A 156 4.35 11.15 8.54
CA THR A 156 4.46 11.97 7.31
C THR A 156 3.54 11.52 6.18
N GLY A 157 3.04 10.28 6.23
CA GLY A 157 2.28 9.63 5.16
C GLY A 157 3.10 9.37 3.90
N PHE A 158 4.42 9.33 4.01
CA PHE A 158 5.31 8.92 2.93
C PHE A 158 4.91 7.57 2.34
N ARG A 159 5.12 7.44 1.02
CA ARG A 159 5.14 6.13 0.39
C ARG A 159 6.32 5.33 0.94
N ILE A 160 6.23 4.02 0.81
CA ILE A 160 7.26 3.12 1.30
C ILE A 160 8.64 3.43 0.72
N GLY A 161 8.77 3.74 -0.59
CA GLY A 161 10.06 4.11 -1.16
C GLY A 161 10.49 5.54 -0.79
N GLU A 162 9.55 6.47 -0.66
CA GLU A 162 9.83 7.82 -0.09
C GLU A 162 10.45 7.72 1.31
N ALA A 163 10.00 6.76 2.14
CA ALA A 163 10.52 6.53 3.48
C ALA A 163 11.83 5.72 3.49
N THR A 164 11.95 4.63 2.73
CA THR A 164 13.15 3.77 2.77
C THR A 164 14.36 4.36 2.04
N LEU A 165 14.14 5.32 1.15
CA LEU A 165 15.18 5.99 0.35
C LEU A 165 15.54 7.38 0.88
N LEU A 166 15.25 7.70 2.14
CA LEU A 166 15.65 8.99 2.70
C LEU A 166 17.17 9.21 2.56
N PRO A 167 17.63 10.44 2.19
CA PRO A 167 19.04 10.79 2.22
C PRO A 167 19.53 10.94 3.67
N ALA A 168 20.82 10.70 3.93
CA ALA A 168 21.43 10.91 5.24
C ALA A 168 21.37 12.40 5.65
N GLU A 169 21.50 13.30 4.68
CA GLU A 169 21.21 14.74 4.81
C GLU A 169 19.70 14.99 4.74
N TRP A 170 18.94 14.37 5.65
CA TRP A 170 17.49 14.48 5.66
C TRP A 170 16.99 15.82 6.22
N ARG A 171 17.75 16.47 7.11
CA ARG A 171 17.28 17.66 7.84
C ARG A 171 17.44 18.93 7.00
N THR A 172 16.40 19.76 6.97
CA THR A 172 16.48 21.13 6.46
C THR A 172 15.63 22.03 7.35
N ASP A 173 16.17 23.17 7.76
CA ASP A 173 15.46 24.15 8.57
C ASP A 173 14.99 25.31 7.69
N ARG A 174 13.69 25.59 7.71
CA ARG A 174 13.13 26.75 7.01
C ARG A 174 12.84 27.86 8.02
N HIS A 175 13.45 29.02 7.81
CA HIS A 175 13.25 30.20 8.65
C HIS A 175 12.23 31.14 8.00
N TYR A 176 11.39 31.77 8.82
CA TYR A 176 10.38 32.73 8.38
C TYR A 176 10.59 34.07 9.04
N TYR A 177 10.45 35.12 8.24
CA TYR A 177 10.66 36.49 8.64
C TYR A 177 9.42 37.33 8.32
N ASP A 178 9.18 38.36 9.12
CA ASP A 178 8.18 39.37 8.83
C ASP A 178 8.61 40.31 7.69
N SER A 179 7.75 41.26 7.32
CA SER A 179 8.05 42.26 6.29
C SER A 179 9.23 43.18 6.64
N LYS A 180 9.68 43.18 7.90
CA LYS A 180 10.82 43.94 8.42
C LYS A 180 12.05 43.07 8.66
N GLN A 181 12.10 41.84 8.12
CA GLN A 181 13.20 40.89 8.28
C GLN A 181 13.45 40.42 9.73
N ARG A 182 12.47 40.53 10.62
CA ARG A 182 12.54 40.00 11.99
C ARG A 182 11.92 38.61 12.05
N PRO A 183 12.36 37.72 12.97
CA PRO A 183 11.77 36.40 13.13
C PRO A 183 10.25 36.47 13.30
N ALA A 184 9.51 35.72 12.49
CA ALA A 184 8.04 35.80 12.47
C ALA A 184 7.38 35.46 13.83
N GLY A 185 8.06 34.71 14.69
CA GLY A 185 7.62 34.39 16.05
C GLY A 185 7.54 35.57 17.01
N GLU A 186 8.25 36.67 16.76
CA GLU A 186 8.08 37.90 17.53
C GLU A 186 6.67 38.51 17.37
N LEU A 187 5.96 38.13 16.30
CA LEU A 187 4.59 38.56 16.00
C LEU A 187 3.56 37.42 16.20
N GLY A 188 3.95 36.35 16.91
CA GLY A 188 3.09 35.19 17.14
C GLY A 188 3.02 34.19 15.97
N GLY A 189 3.85 34.36 14.93
CA GLY A 189 4.02 33.37 13.86
C GLY A 189 5.02 32.26 14.20
N TYR A 190 5.38 31.43 13.23
CA TYR A 190 6.46 30.45 13.38
C TYR A 190 7.76 31.03 12.83
N SER A 191 8.80 31.16 13.66
CA SER A 191 10.13 31.64 13.19
C SER A 191 10.90 30.59 12.39
N GLN A 192 10.66 29.30 12.67
CA GLN A 192 11.38 28.19 12.08
C GLN A 192 10.45 26.98 11.95
N SER A 193 10.69 26.14 10.94
CA SER A 193 10.06 24.83 10.82
C SER A 193 11.02 23.78 10.29
N LEU A 194 10.92 22.57 10.84
CA LEU A 194 11.66 21.41 10.35
C LEU A 194 11.08 20.89 9.03
N MET A 195 11.96 20.62 8.08
CA MET A 195 11.64 19.99 6.80
C MET A 195 12.49 18.72 6.62
N ILE A 196 11.89 17.67 6.06
CA ILE A 196 12.58 16.45 5.65
C ILE A 196 12.87 16.54 4.15
N ARG A 197 14.14 16.48 3.75
CA ARG A 197 14.56 16.22 2.38
C ARG A 197 14.30 14.75 2.05
N HIS A 198 13.58 14.48 0.97
CA HIS A 198 13.24 13.12 0.52
C HIS A 198 13.22 13.01 -1.00
N PHE A 199 13.15 11.79 -1.52
CA PHE A 199 12.97 11.54 -2.96
C PHE A 199 11.50 11.21 -3.24
N ALA A 200 10.80 12.14 -3.90
CA ALA A 200 9.39 11.99 -4.19
C ALA A 200 9.17 10.97 -5.32
N GLU A 201 8.26 10.02 -5.08
CA GLU A 201 7.89 9.02 -6.08
C GLU A 201 6.87 9.55 -7.09
N LYS A 202 6.76 8.86 -8.23
CA LYS A 202 5.77 9.14 -9.31
C LYS A 202 5.85 10.56 -9.86
N GLN A 203 7.02 11.18 -9.79
CA GLN A 203 7.29 12.52 -10.29
C GLN A 203 7.73 12.55 -11.76
N GLN A 204 7.63 11.43 -12.49
CA GLN A 204 8.11 11.30 -13.86
C GLN A 204 7.01 11.64 -14.89
N ALA A 205 7.41 12.24 -16.02
CA ALA A 205 6.56 12.35 -17.20
C ALA A 205 6.51 10.98 -17.93
N LYS A 206 5.56 10.77 -18.85
CA LYS A 206 5.36 9.47 -19.55
C LYS A 206 6.64 8.90 -20.22
N ASN A 207 7.63 9.75 -20.52
CA ASN A 207 8.88 9.39 -21.21
C ASN A 207 10.16 9.65 -20.38
N ALA A 208 10.04 9.91 -19.07
CA ALA A 208 11.21 10.22 -18.23
C ALA A 208 11.88 8.94 -17.70
N ASP A 209 13.20 9.03 -17.45
CA ASP A 209 13.99 7.92 -16.94
C ASP A 209 13.51 7.51 -15.53
N SER A 210 13.07 6.25 -15.41
CA SER A 210 12.49 5.73 -14.17
C SER A 210 13.47 5.67 -13.00
N LYS A 211 14.78 5.77 -13.27
CA LYS A 211 15.86 5.65 -12.29
C LYS A 211 16.27 6.97 -11.64
N VAL A 212 15.79 8.11 -12.15
CA VAL A 212 16.16 9.43 -11.61
C VAL A 212 15.42 9.70 -10.32
N LEU A 213 16.16 10.01 -9.26
CA LEU A 213 15.65 10.43 -7.96
C LEU A 213 15.28 11.91 -8.02
N ILE A 214 14.10 12.27 -7.50
CA ILE A 214 13.59 13.66 -7.53
C ILE A 214 13.50 14.20 -6.12
N ALA A 215 14.46 15.04 -5.74
CA ALA A 215 14.53 15.64 -4.42
C ALA A 215 13.39 16.65 -4.19
N ARG A 216 12.74 16.53 -3.03
CA ARG A 216 11.70 17.43 -2.52
C ARG A 216 11.89 17.60 -1.01
N THR A 217 11.15 18.54 -0.43
CA THR A 217 11.11 18.80 1.01
C THR A 217 9.69 18.60 1.53
N HIS A 218 9.55 17.93 2.66
CA HIS A 218 8.28 17.70 3.34
C HIS A 218 8.27 18.43 4.69
N TYR A 219 7.20 19.18 4.96
CA TYR A 219 7.03 19.91 6.21
C TYR A 219 6.67 18.97 7.35
N VAL A 220 7.35 19.11 8.49
CA VAL A 220 7.04 18.36 9.70
C VAL A 220 6.19 19.25 10.62
N PRO A 221 4.97 18.84 10.99
CA PRO A 221 4.20 19.54 12.01
C PRO A 221 4.97 19.65 13.34
N GLN A 222 4.86 20.79 14.02
CA GLN A 222 5.59 21.08 15.26
C GLN A 222 5.47 19.96 16.30
N MET A 223 4.25 19.42 16.47
CA MET A 223 3.98 18.32 17.40
C MET A 223 4.75 17.02 17.09
N PHE A 224 5.31 16.88 15.89
CA PHE A 224 6.08 15.71 15.47
C PHE A 224 7.58 16.01 15.28
N GLU A 225 8.03 17.25 15.48
CA GLU A 225 9.43 17.63 15.20
C GLU A 225 10.41 16.85 16.08
N GLU A 226 10.10 16.68 17.37
CA GLU A 226 10.93 15.95 18.33
C GLU A 226 11.06 14.48 17.92
N ILE A 227 9.95 13.75 17.83
CA ILE A 227 9.93 12.32 17.50
C ILE A 227 10.54 12.02 16.12
N VAL A 228 10.32 12.89 15.12
CA VAL A 228 10.95 12.76 13.80
C VAL A 228 12.46 12.97 13.90
N SER A 229 12.89 14.03 14.62
CA SER A 229 14.30 14.35 14.77
C SER A 229 15.04 13.24 15.51
N GLU A 230 14.50 12.74 16.61
CA GLU A 230 15.07 11.62 17.36
C GLU A 230 15.17 10.37 16.49
N THR A 231 14.09 10.01 15.80
CA THR A 231 14.03 8.81 14.96
C THR A 231 15.08 8.86 13.84
N LEU A 232 15.15 9.97 13.09
CA LEU A 232 16.05 10.09 11.94
C LEU A 232 17.50 10.32 12.36
N THR A 233 17.75 11.06 13.46
CA THR A 233 19.10 11.23 14.02
C THR A 233 19.64 9.89 14.53
N ARG A 234 18.80 9.11 15.21
CA ARG A 234 19.17 7.77 15.67
C ARG A 234 19.49 6.85 14.50
N ALA A 235 18.64 6.81 13.47
CA ALA A 235 18.89 6.04 12.26
C ALA A 235 20.20 6.47 11.56
N ALA A 236 20.49 7.77 11.49
CA ALA A 236 21.74 8.28 10.93
C ALA A 236 22.95 7.82 11.75
N ALA A 237 22.87 7.87 13.08
CA ALA A 237 23.95 7.50 13.98
C ALA A 237 24.30 6.00 13.86
N ILE A 238 23.31 5.10 13.97
CA ILE A 238 23.56 3.65 13.96
C ILE A 238 23.99 3.13 12.57
N THR A 239 23.61 3.82 11.50
CA THR A 239 24.02 3.47 10.12
C THR A 239 25.35 4.11 9.71
N ASN A 240 25.89 5.05 10.49
CA ASN A 240 27.12 5.77 10.16
C ASN A 240 28.35 4.85 9.97
N PRO A 241 28.56 3.78 10.77
CA PRO A 241 29.69 2.88 10.53
C PRO A 241 29.57 2.15 9.19
N LEU A 242 28.38 1.67 8.83
CA LEU A 242 28.09 1.07 7.53
C LEU A 242 28.30 2.07 6.38
N ARG A 243 27.91 3.33 6.60
CA ARG A 243 28.09 4.43 5.66
C ARG A 243 29.55 4.68 5.34
N ASN A 244 30.39 4.76 6.36
CA ASN A 244 31.83 4.97 6.21
C ASN A 244 32.48 3.82 5.46
N THR A 245 32.13 2.58 5.80
CA THR A 245 32.60 1.39 5.08
C THR A 245 32.18 1.42 3.61
N LEU A 246 30.90 1.65 3.33
CA LEU A 246 30.38 1.67 1.96
C LEU A 246 30.96 2.81 1.13
N ARG A 247 31.23 3.97 1.74
CA ARG A 247 31.92 5.08 1.09
C ARG A 247 33.32 4.67 0.62
N LYS A 248 34.14 4.12 1.51
CA LYS A 248 35.49 3.62 1.14
C LYS A 248 35.42 2.56 0.06
N GLN A 249 34.47 1.63 0.15
CA GLN A 249 34.28 0.58 -0.86
C GLN A 249 33.91 1.15 -2.23
N THR A 250 33.06 2.18 -2.25
CA THR A 250 32.65 2.87 -3.48
C THR A 250 33.81 3.65 -4.09
N GLU A 251 34.56 4.41 -3.28
CA GLU A 251 35.69 5.25 -3.74
C GLU A 251 36.88 4.43 -4.23
N THR A 252 37.13 3.26 -3.62
CA THR A 252 38.30 2.42 -3.94
C THR A 252 38.00 1.26 -4.91
N GLY A 253 36.72 0.90 -5.09
CA GLY A 253 36.32 -0.33 -5.80
C GLY A 253 36.71 -1.63 -5.06
N ARG A 254 37.15 -1.55 -3.80
CA ARG A 254 37.60 -2.67 -2.98
C ARG A 254 36.49 -3.16 -2.05
N VAL A 255 36.54 -4.44 -1.68
CA VAL A 255 35.59 -5.00 -0.69
C VAL A 255 36.12 -4.78 0.74
N LEU A 256 37.44 -4.89 0.93
CA LEU A 256 38.15 -4.72 2.20
C LEU A 256 39.16 -3.57 2.05
N PRO A 257 38.70 -2.30 1.99
CA PRO A 257 39.56 -1.15 1.71
C PRO A 257 40.55 -0.83 2.84
N ASP A 258 40.28 -1.29 4.07
CA ASP A 258 41.14 -1.03 5.23
C ASP A 258 42.42 -1.89 5.25
N PHE A 259 42.61 -2.78 4.27
CA PHE A 259 43.77 -3.67 4.19
C PHE A 259 44.46 -3.63 2.82
N ALA A 260 45.78 -3.80 2.83
CA ALA A 260 46.54 -3.95 1.59
C ALA A 260 46.27 -5.31 0.93
N LEU A 261 46.31 -5.40 -0.41
CA LEU A 261 46.02 -6.65 -1.13
C LEU A 261 46.98 -7.79 -0.78
N SER A 262 48.25 -7.45 -0.54
CA SER A 262 49.30 -8.38 -0.14
C SER A 262 49.26 -8.72 1.36
N GLU A 263 48.45 -8.01 2.15
CA GLU A 263 48.41 -8.18 3.59
C GLU A 263 47.89 -9.56 3.99
N LEU A 264 48.58 -10.14 4.96
CA LEU A 264 48.27 -11.44 5.53
C LEU A 264 47.57 -11.22 6.87
N VAL A 265 46.26 -11.50 6.91
CA VAL A 265 45.41 -11.14 8.06
C VAL A 265 44.87 -12.39 8.74
N PRO A 266 44.93 -12.50 10.08
CA PRO A 266 44.44 -13.67 10.79
C PRO A 266 42.92 -13.83 10.65
N THR A 267 42.47 -15.07 10.56
CA THR A 267 41.04 -15.38 10.35
C THR A 267 40.15 -14.89 11.49
N THR A 268 40.68 -14.74 12.70
CA THR A 268 39.99 -14.14 13.86
C THR A 268 39.57 -12.69 13.59
N LYS A 269 40.41 -11.90 12.90
CA LYS A 269 40.08 -10.52 12.51
C LYS A 269 39.12 -10.45 11.32
N ILE A 270 39.20 -11.41 10.41
CA ILE A 270 38.37 -11.45 9.19
C ILE A 270 36.97 -12.02 9.45
N TYR A 271 36.83 -12.93 10.42
CA TYR A 271 35.56 -13.61 10.69
C TYR A 271 34.40 -12.65 10.92
N THR A 272 34.56 -11.70 11.85
CA THR A 272 33.54 -10.71 12.19
C THR A 272 33.18 -9.84 10.99
N ARG A 273 34.17 -9.45 10.18
CA ARG A 273 34.00 -8.61 8.99
C ARG A 273 33.13 -9.26 7.91
N LEU A 274 33.24 -10.59 7.72
CA LEU A 274 32.50 -11.33 6.68
C LEU A 274 31.18 -11.93 7.15
N SER A 275 31.16 -12.42 8.39
CA SER A 275 30.00 -13.09 8.98
C SER A 275 29.03 -12.11 9.63
N GLY A 276 29.54 -11.00 10.14
CA GLY A 276 28.81 -10.04 10.97
C GLY A 276 28.74 -10.46 12.43
N ASN A 277 29.04 -11.71 12.75
CA ASN A 277 28.97 -12.21 14.12
C ASN A 277 30.10 -11.60 14.97
N ALA A 278 29.72 -10.82 16.00
CA ALA A 278 30.67 -10.19 16.91
C ALA A 278 31.48 -11.20 17.74
N PHE A 279 31.00 -12.44 17.88
CA PHE A 279 31.63 -13.49 18.68
C PHE A 279 32.36 -14.50 17.80
N TRP A 280 33.68 -14.38 17.73
CA TRP A 280 34.53 -15.40 17.10
C TRP A 280 35.04 -16.43 18.11
N LEU A 281 35.15 -16.04 19.39
CA LEU A 281 35.46 -16.90 20.51
C LEU A 281 34.19 -17.51 21.11
N ASP A 282 34.26 -18.73 21.64
CA ASP A 282 33.15 -19.30 22.40
C ASP A 282 33.15 -18.78 23.83
N LEU A 283 32.23 -17.85 24.10
CA LEU A 283 32.03 -17.26 25.42
C LEU A 283 30.88 -17.97 26.16
N ALA A 284 30.96 -17.97 27.50
CA ALA A 284 29.85 -18.37 28.35
C ALA A 284 28.58 -17.53 28.06
N GLU A 285 27.41 -18.14 28.21
CA GLU A 285 26.13 -17.60 27.73
C GLU A 285 25.69 -16.31 28.46
N ASP A 286 26.05 -16.17 29.74
CA ASP A 286 25.89 -14.96 30.53
C ASP A 286 26.70 -13.79 29.96
N LYS A 287 27.97 -14.03 29.61
CA LYS A 287 28.84 -13.03 28.97
C LYS A 287 28.35 -12.66 27.58
N LYS A 288 27.89 -13.63 26.78
CA LYS A 288 27.27 -13.36 25.46
C LYS A 288 26.07 -12.43 25.60
N ARG A 289 25.14 -12.73 26.52
CA ARG A 289 23.96 -11.90 26.78
C ARG A 289 24.32 -10.49 27.24
N TYR A 290 25.29 -10.35 28.14
CA TYR A 290 25.80 -9.04 28.58
C TYR A 290 26.28 -8.20 27.40
N TRP A 291 27.17 -8.75 26.57
CA TRP A 291 27.74 -8.01 25.42
C TRP A 291 26.70 -7.72 24.34
N MET A 292 25.78 -8.65 24.08
CA MET A 292 24.68 -8.41 23.15
C MET A 292 23.79 -7.26 23.63
N HIS A 293 23.41 -7.24 24.91
CA HIS A 293 22.61 -6.15 25.46
C HIS A 293 23.36 -4.82 25.36
N LYS A 294 24.62 -4.78 25.79
CA LYS A 294 25.47 -3.58 25.76
C LYS A 294 25.62 -3.03 24.34
N CYS A 295 25.94 -3.87 23.35
CA CYS A 295 26.19 -3.39 22.00
C CYS A 295 24.91 -3.03 21.24
N ARG A 296 23.76 -3.62 21.57
CA ARG A 296 22.46 -3.24 20.97
C ARG A 296 21.94 -1.87 21.43
N GLN A 297 22.42 -1.32 22.54
CA GLN A 297 21.97 -0.02 23.03
C GLN A 297 22.26 1.11 22.03
N ASN A 298 23.39 1.06 21.33
CA ASN A 298 23.78 2.14 20.41
C ASN A 298 24.55 1.69 19.16
N TYR A 299 24.86 0.39 19.04
CA TYR A 299 25.71 -0.13 17.96
C TYR A 299 27.02 0.67 17.79
N SER A 300 27.56 1.20 18.91
CA SER A 300 28.76 2.02 18.92
C SER A 300 30.02 1.19 18.65
N ALA A 301 31.01 1.84 18.02
CA ALA A 301 32.35 1.29 17.86
C ALA A 301 32.95 0.89 19.21
N ASP A 302 32.78 1.71 20.25
CA ASP A 302 33.35 1.47 21.58
C ASP A 302 32.95 0.11 22.14
N CYS A 303 31.66 -0.27 22.07
CA CYS A 303 31.22 -1.57 22.56
C CYS A 303 31.85 -2.75 21.81
N PHE A 304 31.84 -2.70 20.48
CA PHE A 304 32.39 -3.77 19.65
C PHE A 304 33.91 -3.86 19.78
N ASP A 305 34.60 -2.73 19.92
CA ASP A 305 36.05 -2.67 20.12
C ASP A 305 36.46 -3.24 21.48
N GLU A 306 35.72 -2.92 22.55
CA GLU A 306 35.93 -3.53 23.86
C GLU A 306 35.69 -5.05 23.82
N LEU A 307 34.59 -5.50 23.20
CA LEU A 307 34.32 -6.93 23.01
C LEU A 307 35.45 -7.63 22.24
N HIS A 308 35.99 -6.98 21.20
CA HIS A 308 37.12 -7.51 20.45
C HIS A 308 38.37 -7.64 21.33
N LYS A 309 38.72 -6.61 22.10
CA LYS A 309 39.86 -6.63 23.03
C LYS A 309 39.74 -7.74 24.07
N VAL A 310 38.54 -7.94 24.63
CA VAL A 310 38.28 -9.02 25.59
C VAL A 310 38.48 -10.40 24.96
N GLN A 311 37.95 -10.62 23.76
CA GLN A 311 38.14 -11.90 23.05
C GLN A 311 39.63 -12.14 22.70
N GLU A 312 40.36 -11.10 22.28
CA GLU A 312 41.80 -11.19 22.01
C GLU A 312 42.60 -11.52 23.27
N SER A 313 42.30 -10.87 24.40
CA SER A 313 42.97 -11.14 25.69
C SER A 313 42.71 -12.57 26.17
N LEU A 314 41.47 -13.05 26.12
CA LEU A 314 41.13 -14.42 26.54
C LEU A 314 41.83 -15.47 25.68
N ASN A 315 41.89 -15.25 24.36
CA ASN A 315 42.59 -16.14 23.45
C ASN A 315 44.12 -16.13 23.70
N ALA A 316 44.70 -14.96 23.97
CA ALA A 316 46.13 -14.84 24.30
C ALA A 316 46.48 -15.54 25.63
N SER A 317 45.58 -15.52 26.61
CA SER A 317 45.73 -16.22 27.88
C SER A 317 45.33 -17.72 27.83
N PHE A 318 45.03 -18.27 26.64
CA PHE A 318 44.55 -19.64 26.45
C PHE A 318 43.27 -19.98 27.26
N GLN A 319 42.45 -18.97 27.56
CA GLN A 319 41.23 -19.09 28.35
C GLN A 319 39.95 -19.09 27.48
N GLY A 320 40.05 -19.45 26.21
CA GLY A 320 38.91 -19.61 25.32
C GLY A 320 39.27 -20.26 24.00
N GLU A 321 38.32 -20.99 23.42
CA GLU A 321 38.47 -21.62 22.11
C GLU A 321 37.70 -20.86 21.03
N MET A 322 38.22 -20.87 19.81
CA MET A 322 37.48 -20.36 18.65
C MET A 322 36.18 -21.13 18.49
N SER A 323 35.06 -20.41 18.34
CA SER A 323 33.73 -21.00 18.21
C SER A 323 33.65 -21.97 17.03
N ALA A 324 32.81 -23.01 17.16
CA ALA A 324 32.61 -23.99 16.08
C ALA A 324 32.15 -23.32 14.78
N THR A 325 31.27 -22.31 14.88
CA THR A 325 30.77 -21.52 13.74
C THR A 325 31.90 -20.78 13.04
N ALA A 326 32.78 -20.10 13.79
CA ALA A 326 33.91 -19.39 13.21
C ALA A 326 34.92 -20.34 12.57
N ARG A 327 35.21 -21.46 13.23
CA ARG A 327 36.12 -22.50 12.74
C ARG A 327 35.61 -23.12 11.44
N MET A 328 34.31 -23.41 11.34
CA MET A 328 33.70 -24.01 10.15
C MET A 328 33.56 -23.02 8.99
N TYR A 329 33.46 -21.71 9.27
CA TYR A 329 33.26 -20.69 8.24
C TYR A 329 34.36 -20.72 7.18
N PHE A 330 35.62 -20.59 7.59
CA PHE A 330 36.76 -20.60 6.67
C PHE A 330 37.05 -21.98 6.09
N ARG A 331 36.81 -23.06 6.85
CA ARG A 331 36.95 -24.42 6.31
C ARG A 331 35.99 -24.68 5.15
N ARG A 332 34.76 -24.15 5.21
CA ARG A 332 33.80 -24.23 4.09
C ARG A 332 34.29 -23.45 2.88
N MET A 333 34.76 -22.22 3.07
CA MET A 333 35.30 -21.40 1.98
C MET A 333 36.55 -22.01 1.32
N ALA A 334 37.39 -22.69 2.11
CA ALA A 334 38.60 -23.35 1.63
C ALA A 334 38.36 -24.73 1.00
N ARG A 335 37.16 -25.30 1.16
CA ARG A 335 36.74 -26.58 0.54
C ARG A 335 35.84 -26.40 -0.67
N PHE A 336 35.14 -25.27 -0.73
CA PHE A 336 34.21 -24.97 -1.81
C PHE A 336 34.98 -24.34 -2.97
N GLU A 337 35.17 -25.10 -4.04
CA GLU A 337 35.68 -24.58 -5.31
C GLU A 337 34.54 -23.86 -6.03
N ALA A 338 34.69 -22.55 -6.21
CA ALA A 338 33.78 -21.80 -7.07
C ALA A 338 33.97 -22.24 -8.52
N LYS A 339 32.86 -22.36 -9.27
CA LYS A 339 32.84 -22.81 -10.68
C LYS A 339 33.92 -22.14 -11.56
N ASP A 340 34.26 -20.89 -11.26
CA ASP A 340 35.18 -20.06 -12.07
C ASP A 340 36.32 -19.40 -11.26
N GLY A 341 36.55 -19.77 -9.98
CA GLY A 341 37.42 -18.98 -9.07
C GLY A 341 38.28 -19.76 -8.07
N GLY A 342 38.23 -21.09 -8.07
CA GLY A 342 38.97 -21.91 -7.10
C GLY A 342 38.49 -21.74 -5.65
N ALA A 343 39.10 -22.48 -4.72
CA ALA A 343 38.82 -22.38 -3.29
C ALA A 343 39.68 -21.30 -2.62
N LEU A 344 39.22 -20.75 -1.49
CA LEU A 344 40.01 -19.79 -0.72
C LEU A 344 41.28 -20.43 -0.14
N VAL A 345 42.45 -19.90 -0.50
CA VAL A 345 43.74 -20.38 0.02
C VAL A 345 43.96 -19.86 1.44
N LEU A 346 44.01 -20.79 2.40
CA LEU A 346 44.40 -20.52 3.79
C LEU A 346 45.93 -20.54 3.91
N ARG A 347 46.48 -19.72 4.82
CA ARG A 347 47.93 -19.57 5.00
C ARG A 347 48.36 -19.63 6.47
N ASP A 348 49.62 -19.96 6.72
CA ASP A 348 50.28 -19.78 8.03
C ASP A 348 50.81 -18.34 8.18
N VAL A 349 51.48 -18.04 9.30
CA VAL A 349 52.02 -16.70 9.59
C VAL A 349 53.16 -16.31 8.64
N GLU A 350 53.86 -17.28 8.07
CA GLU A 350 54.89 -17.06 7.03
C GLU A 350 54.29 -16.94 5.62
N GLY A 351 52.96 -17.04 5.47
CA GLY A 351 52.26 -16.90 4.20
C GLY A 351 52.22 -18.17 3.34
N ARG A 352 52.70 -19.31 3.84
CA ARG A 352 52.70 -20.60 3.13
C ARG A 352 51.30 -21.19 3.14
N ALA A 353 50.89 -21.82 2.04
CA ALA A 353 49.57 -22.42 1.94
C ALA A 353 49.40 -23.57 2.94
N VAL A 354 48.23 -23.63 3.58
CA VAL A 354 47.90 -24.67 4.57
C VAL A 354 46.72 -25.51 4.12
N SER A 355 46.81 -26.83 4.32
CA SER A 355 45.73 -27.75 3.99
C SER A 355 44.47 -27.49 4.84
N PRO A 356 43.28 -27.40 4.22
CA PRO A 356 42.01 -27.22 4.92
C PRO A 356 41.54 -28.48 5.67
N ASN A 357 42.20 -29.63 5.48
CA ASN A 357 41.80 -30.92 6.05
C ASN A 357 42.58 -31.34 7.32
N GLY A 358 43.53 -30.53 7.78
CA GLY A 358 44.32 -30.82 8.99
C GLY A 358 43.63 -30.41 10.31
N ARG A 359 44.06 -31.02 11.43
CA ARG A 359 43.72 -30.60 12.80
C ARG A 359 44.49 -29.32 13.21
N ARG A 360 44.38 -28.25 12.42
CA ARG A 360 44.99 -26.96 12.78
C ARG A 360 44.07 -26.12 13.63
N ASP A 361 44.69 -25.40 14.55
CA ASP A 361 44.10 -24.29 15.27
C ASP A 361 43.82 -23.14 14.29
N MET A 362 42.54 -22.93 14.00
CA MET A 362 42.09 -21.91 13.06
C MET A 362 42.39 -20.48 13.55
N SER A 363 42.59 -20.28 14.86
CA SER A 363 42.95 -18.97 15.40
C SER A 363 44.33 -18.48 14.92
N LYS A 364 45.20 -19.41 14.49
CA LYS A 364 46.55 -19.16 13.96
C LYS A 364 46.63 -19.22 12.43
N VAL A 365 45.49 -19.28 11.74
CA VAL A 365 45.40 -19.31 10.29
C VAL A 365 45.15 -17.91 9.76
N PHE A 366 45.73 -17.61 8.60
CA PHE A 366 45.68 -16.32 7.93
C PHE A 366 45.08 -16.45 6.53
N VAL A 367 44.64 -15.31 5.99
CA VAL A 367 44.21 -15.16 4.60
C VAL A 367 44.92 -13.96 3.98
N ARG A 368 45.30 -14.08 2.71
CA ARG A 368 45.77 -12.93 1.93
C ARG A 368 44.57 -12.17 1.41
N ILE A 369 44.52 -10.85 1.60
CA ILE A 369 43.33 -10.04 1.30
C ILE A 369 42.97 -10.06 -0.19
N GLY A 370 43.94 -10.02 -1.09
CA GLY A 370 43.69 -10.12 -2.53
C GLY A 370 43.01 -11.44 -2.92
N ASP A 371 43.43 -12.56 -2.32
CA ASP A 371 42.82 -13.89 -2.56
C ASP A 371 41.38 -13.91 -2.05
N LEU A 372 41.15 -13.32 -0.87
CA LEU A 372 39.83 -13.22 -0.27
C LEU A 372 38.87 -12.36 -1.09
N GLU A 373 39.27 -11.17 -1.52
CA GLU A 373 38.41 -10.32 -2.35
C GLU A 373 38.05 -10.99 -3.69
N ASN A 374 39.01 -11.65 -4.32
CA ASN A 374 38.78 -12.39 -5.56
C ASN A 374 37.79 -13.54 -5.34
N TYR A 375 37.97 -14.31 -4.26
CA TYR A 375 37.00 -15.33 -3.86
C TYR A 375 35.61 -14.72 -3.66
N LEU A 376 35.48 -13.58 -2.97
CA LEU A 376 34.18 -12.95 -2.74
C LEU A 376 33.50 -12.51 -4.03
N ARG A 377 34.24 -11.96 -5.00
CA ARG A 377 33.70 -11.53 -6.30
C ARG A 377 33.18 -12.71 -7.12
N VAL A 378 33.86 -13.86 -7.10
CA VAL A 378 33.49 -15.03 -7.92
C VAL A 378 32.50 -15.95 -7.21
N ALA A 379 32.77 -16.30 -5.96
CA ALA A 379 32.06 -17.33 -5.21
C ALA A 379 30.91 -16.80 -4.35
N ALA A 380 30.94 -15.51 -3.99
CA ALA A 380 30.05 -14.93 -2.99
C ALA A 380 29.47 -13.57 -3.41
N GLY A 381 29.04 -13.42 -4.67
CA GLY A 381 28.51 -12.17 -5.21
C GLY A 381 27.38 -11.52 -4.36
N SER A 382 26.57 -12.33 -3.66
CA SER A 382 25.53 -11.81 -2.76
C SER A 382 26.04 -11.09 -1.49
N LYS A 383 27.35 -11.22 -1.17
CA LYS A 383 28.06 -10.54 -0.08
C LYS A 383 28.77 -9.27 -0.54
N LEU A 384 28.72 -8.93 -1.83
CA LEU A 384 29.30 -7.68 -2.32
C LEU A 384 28.48 -6.49 -1.83
N PRO A 385 29.15 -5.37 -1.50
CA PRO A 385 28.49 -4.15 -1.08
C PRO A 385 27.71 -3.50 -2.22
N ASP A 386 26.63 -2.78 -1.89
CA ASP A 386 25.81 -2.07 -2.88
C ASP A 386 26.45 -0.73 -3.27
N THR A 387 27.43 -0.74 -4.17
CA THR A 387 28.17 0.47 -4.61
C THR A 387 27.56 1.19 -5.81
N GLU A 388 26.28 0.92 -6.12
CA GLU A 388 25.56 1.54 -7.24
C GLU A 388 25.50 3.07 -7.12
N LEU A 389 25.60 3.76 -8.27
CA LEU A 389 25.38 5.19 -8.39
C LEU A 389 24.00 5.46 -8.98
N PHE A 390 23.26 6.34 -8.33
CA PHE A 390 21.94 6.83 -8.75
C PHE A 390 22.08 8.19 -9.42
N SER A 391 21.09 8.57 -10.22
CA SER A 391 21.06 9.88 -10.87
C SER A 391 20.09 10.79 -10.13
N LEU A 392 20.56 11.94 -9.66
CA LEU A 392 19.73 13.11 -9.39
C LEU A 392 19.66 13.99 -10.63
N THR A 393 18.84 15.03 -10.59
CA THR A 393 18.70 16.00 -11.69
C THR A 393 19.98 16.80 -11.94
N ASP A 394 20.83 16.94 -10.93
CA ASP A 394 22.00 17.83 -10.89
C ASP A 394 23.33 17.09 -10.69
N ARG A 395 23.32 15.89 -10.10
CA ARG A 395 24.54 15.11 -9.83
C ARG A 395 24.31 13.60 -9.71
N SER A 396 25.39 12.84 -9.63
CA SER A 396 25.33 11.46 -9.16
C SER A 396 25.08 11.40 -7.64
N PHE A 397 24.35 10.38 -7.20
CA PHE A 397 24.05 10.11 -5.80
C PHE A 397 24.48 8.68 -5.46
N ALA A 398 25.46 8.53 -4.59
CA ALA A 398 26.02 7.23 -4.23
C ALA A 398 25.18 6.51 -3.18
N SER A 399 25.20 5.16 -3.16
CA SER A 399 24.47 4.38 -2.15
C SER A 399 24.78 4.75 -0.70
N TRP A 400 26.02 5.15 -0.40
CA TRP A 400 26.40 5.58 0.96
C TRP A 400 25.75 6.91 1.36
N GLU A 401 25.11 7.64 0.47
CA GLU A 401 24.41 8.90 0.80
C GLU A 401 22.98 8.65 1.34
N PHE A 402 22.45 7.42 1.27
CA PHE A 402 21.13 7.08 1.84
C PHE A 402 21.16 6.92 3.35
N LEU A 403 20.18 7.48 4.06
CA LEU A 403 20.03 7.36 5.51
C LEU A 403 20.04 5.90 5.95
N PHE A 404 19.20 5.06 5.36
CA PHE A 404 19.10 3.65 5.73
C PHE A 404 20.14 2.82 4.99
N LEU A 405 20.98 2.13 5.76
CA LEU A 405 21.93 1.11 5.30
C LEU A 405 21.82 -0.08 6.24
N HIS A 406 21.98 -1.30 5.72
CA HIS A 406 21.84 -2.52 6.52
C HIS A 406 22.95 -3.54 6.20
N PRO A 407 23.29 -4.42 7.15
CA PRO A 407 24.23 -5.49 6.88
C PRO A 407 23.54 -6.60 6.06
N LYS A 408 23.89 -6.73 4.77
CA LYS A 408 23.36 -7.79 3.89
C LYS A 408 23.83 -9.15 4.36
N ARG A 409 22.92 -10.13 4.45
CA ARG A 409 23.25 -11.52 4.84
C ARG A 409 23.91 -11.60 6.22
N SER A 410 23.49 -10.77 7.17
CA SER A 410 23.88 -10.88 8.59
C SER A 410 23.09 -11.97 9.29
N LEU A 411 23.47 -13.23 9.00
CA LEU A 411 22.81 -14.40 9.59
C LEU A 411 22.99 -14.46 11.12
N ALA A 412 23.99 -13.76 11.65
CA ALA A 412 24.26 -13.68 13.08
C ALA A 412 23.03 -13.16 13.84
N GLU A 413 22.45 -12.06 13.39
CA GLU A 413 21.36 -11.40 14.09
C GLU A 413 19.98 -11.87 13.60
N GLU A 414 19.80 -12.14 12.30
CA GLU A 414 18.49 -12.52 11.75
C GLU A 414 18.09 -13.98 12.02
N ARG A 415 19.06 -14.89 12.26
CA ARG A 415 18.79 -16.34 12.42
C ARG A 415 19.36 -16.96 13.67
N ASN A 416 20.49 -16.46 14.15
CA ASN A 416 21.28 -17.13 15.18
C ASN A 416 21.20 -16.42 16.54
N ASN A 417 20.24 -15.50 16.72
CA ASN A 417 20.04 -14.73 17.95
C ASN A 417 21.30 -14.02 18.45
N GLY A 418 22.23 -13.67 17.56
CA GLY A 418 23.47 -12.94 17.88
C GLY A 418 23.34 -11.43 17.71
N VAL A 419 24.49 -10.74 17.70
CA VAL A 419 24.58 -9.31 17.40
C VAL A 419 25.50 -9.10 16.19
N CYS A 420 25.09 -8.23 15.28
CA CYS A 420 25.90 -7.87 14.14
C CYS A 420 26.87 -6.74 14.50
N ASP A 421 28.18 -6.95 14.33
CA ASP A 421 29.16 -5.87 14.40
C ASP A 421 29.12 -5.04 13.11
N VAL A 422 28.24 -4.05 13.09
CA VAL A 422 28.05 -3.12 11.96
C VAL A 422 29.24 -2.19 11.72
N THR A 423 30.20 -2.14 12.65
CA THR A 423 31.36 -1.23 12.58
C THR A 423 32.49 -1.80 11.75
N ARG A 424 32.49 -3.12 11.54
CA ARG A 424 33.51 -3.85 10.77
C ARG A 424 32.93 -4.62 9.59
N TYR A 425 31.61 -4.72 9.49
CA TYR A 425 30.96 -5.54 8.48
C TYR A 425 31.13 -5.01 7.06
N VAL A 426 31.59 -5.86 6.14
CA VAL A 426 31.91 -5.43 4.76
C VAL A 426 30.74 -5.55 3.79
N SER A 427 29.75 -6.38 4.08
CA SER A 427 28.65 -6.65 3.16
C SER A 427 27.52 -5.65 3.42
N VAL A 428 27.76 -4.37 3.11
CA VAL A 428 26.81 -3.27 3.33
C VAL A 428 25.81 -3.18 2.18
N GLY A 429 24.52 -3.08 2.51
CA GLY A 429 23.47 -2.91 1.51
C GLY A 429 22.55 -1.74 1.77
N ARG A 430 21.84 -1.36 0.73
CA ARG A 430 20.76 -0.39 0.77
C ARG A 430 19.42 -1.13 0.83
N PRO A 431 18.55 -0.86 1.82
CA PRO A 431 17.22 -1.45 1.83
C PRO A 431 16.39 -0.94 0.64
N ASP A 432 15.52 -1.80 0.13
CA ASP A 432 14.45 -1.41 -0.78
C ASP A 432 13.09 -1.52 -0.07
N THR A 433 11.98 -1.41 -0.82
CA THR A 433 10.62 -1.52 -0.27
C THR A 433 10.35 -2.84 0.46
N SER A 434 11.14 -3.90 0.26
CA SER A 434 11.02 -5.16 0.99
C SER A 434 11.32 -5.01 2.48
N LEU A 435 12.12 -4.01 2.89
CA LEU A 435 12.43 -3.77 4.30
C LEU A 435 11.17 -3.67 5.15
N VAL A 436 10.16 -2.95 4.64
CA VAL A 436 8.88 -2.72 5.31
C VAL A 436 7.80 -3.70 4.83
N ASN A 437 7.71 -4.02 3.53
CA ASN A 437 6.64 -4.91 3.05
C ASN A 437 6.72 -6.33 3.65
N LEU A 438 7.92 -6.88 3.83
CA LEU A 438 8.11 -8.19 4.47
C LEU A 438 7.78 -8.14 5.96
N SER A 439 7.96 -6.98 6.60
CA SER A 439 7.79 -6.83 8.04
C SER A 439 6.33 -6.62 8.46
N LEU A 440 5.46 -6.20 7.53
CA LEU A 440 4.02 -5.98 7.78
C LEU A 440 3.13 -7.16 7.32
N GLY A 441 3.72 -8.23 6.77
CA GLY A 441 2.98 -9.43 6.35
C GLY A 441 2.31 -9.37 4.97
N GLU A 442 2.58 -8.34 4.16
CA GLU A 442 2.02 -8.21 2.80
C GLU A 442 2.49 -9.36 1.87
N GLN A 443 3.67 -9.91 2.15
CA GLN A 443 4.18 -11.12 1.51
C GLN A 443 4.30 -12.23 2.55
N LYS A 444 4.17 -13.50 2.13
CA LYS A 444 4.32 -14.68 3.00
C LYS A 444 5.74 -14.73 3.59
N SER A 445 5.95 -14.02 4.70
CA SER A 445 7.11 -14.09 5.57
C SER A 445 6.69 -14.77 6.87
N ARG A 446 7.56 -15.61 7.42
CA ARG A 446 7.32 -16.22 8.75
C ARG A 446 7.70 -15.28 9.89
N ASP A 447 8.31 -14.14 9.58
CA ASP A 447 8.96 -13.27 10.53
C ASP A 447 8.56 -11.81 10.23
N THR A 448 7.41 -11.43 10.77
CA THR A 448 6.83 -10.08 10.69
C THR A 448 6.97 -9.36 12.03
N LEU A 449 6.82 -8.04 12.06
CA LEU A 449 6.83 -7.29 13.32
C LEU A 449 5.67 -7.73 14.22
N PHE A 450 4.49 -7.97 13.65
CA PHE A 450 3.35 -8.55 14.36
C PHE A 450 3.71 -9.89 15.01
N LYS A 451 4.31 -10.82 14.26
CA LYS A 451 4.73 -12.13 14.79
C LYS A 451 5.71 -11.99 15.97
N ARG A 452 6.63 -11.03 15.87
CA ARG A 452 7.78 -10.88 16.78
C ARG A 452 7.45 -10.05 18.03
N TYR A 453 6.56 -9.07 17.91
CA TYR A 453 6.24 -8.09 18.96
C TYR A 453 4.77 -8.08 19.39
N GLY A 454 3.89 -8.83 18.72
CA GLY A 454 2.45 -8.87 19.01
C GLY A 454 2.14 -9.35 20.44
N GLN A 455 1.24 -8.65 21.14
CA GLN A 455 0.91 -8.94 22.54
C GLN A 455 0.10 -10.24 22.71
N SER A 456 -0.91 -10.43 21.86
CA SER A 456 -1.74 -11.65 21.84
C SER A 456 -1.45 -12.51 20.61
N ASP A 457 -1.92 -13.76 20.62
CA ASP A 457 -1.76 -14.64 19.46
C ASP A 457 -2.53 -14.13 18.23
N ASP A 458 -3.70 -13.52 18.44
CA ASP A 458 -4.41 -12.79 17.39
C ASP A 458 -3.55 -11.65 16.80
N ASP A 459 -2.84 -10.90 17.65
CA ASP A 459 -2.03 -9.77 17.19
C ASP A 459 -0.84 -10.23 16.35
N LYS A 460 -0.31 -11.43 16.62
CA LYS A 460 0.80 -12.03 15.87
C LYS A 460 0.42 -12.46 14.46
N ASP A 461 -0.87 -12.64 14.19
CA ASP A 461 -1.39 -13.03 12.89
C ASP A 461 -1.93 -11.83 12.08
N LEU A 462 -1.80 -10.60 12.60
CA LEU A 462 -2.17 -9.38 11.90
C LEU A 462 -1.29 -9.13 10.65
N VAL A 463 -1.91 -8.49 9.66
CA VAL A 463 -1.27 -8.11 8.39
C VAL A 463 -1.72 -6.70 8.01
N LEU A 464 -0.79 -5.90 7.49
CA LEU A 464 -1.07 -4.54 7.02
C LEU A 464 -0.34 -4.26 5.71
N THR A 465 -1.03 -3.64 4.75
CA THR A 465 -0.40 -3.18 3.51
C THR A 465 0.16 -1.78 3.72
N SER A 466 1.45 -1.56 3.46
CA SER A 466 2.14 -0.30 3.76
C SER A 466 1.46 0.94 3.15
N HIS A 467 0.82 0.80 1.99
CA HIS A 467 0.11 1.87 1.29
C HIS A 467 -1.17 2.35 2.02
N THR A 468 -1.77 1.55 2.91
CA THR A 468 -3.00 1.95 3.62
C THR A 468 -2.74 3.08 4.63
N LEU A 469 -1.52 3.21 5.16
CA LEU A 469 -1.12 4.30 6.05
C LEU A 469 -1.27 5.66 5.37
N ARG A 470 -0.87 5.76 4.10
CA ARG A 470 -1.03 6.98 3.31
C ARG A 470 -2.50 7.28 3.02
N HIS A 471 -3.31 6.25 2.76
CA HIS A 471 -4.76 6.41 2.59
C HIS A 471 -5.43 6.94 3.85
N LEU A 472 -5.07 6.37 5.00
CA LEU A 472 -5.55 6.84 6.30
C LEU A 472 -5.19 8.31 6.50
N GLN A 473 -3.91 8.68 6.42
CA GLN A 473 -3.50 10.06 6.69
C GLN A 473 -4.15 11.06 5.73
N ASN A 474 -4.25 10.72 4.44
CA ASN A 474 -4.96 11.56 3.48
C ASN A 474 -6.44 11.73 3.83
N THR A 475 -7.11 10.64 4.21
CA THR A 475 -8.52 10.65 4.60
C THR A 475 -8.74 11.47 5.86
N GLU A 476 -7.87 11.37 6.87
CA GLU A 476 -7.96 12.16 8.10
C GLU A 476 -7.70 13.66 7.84
N LEU A 477 -6.76 14.01 6.95
CA LEU A 477 -6.56 15.42 6.56
C LEU A 477 -7.79 15.99 5.87
N PHE A 478 -8.39 15.22 4.96
CA PHE A 478 -9.67 15.61 4.37
C PHE A 478 -10.72 15.76 5.46
N ARG A 479 -10.88 14.80 6.38
CA ARG A 479 -11.86 14.81 7.48
C ARG A 479 -11.74 16.03 8.41
N LEU A 480 -10.52 16.51 8.62
CA LEU A 480 -10.24 17.71 9.41
C LEU A 480 -10.43 19.03 8.61
N GLY A 481 -10.92 18.97 7.37
CA GLY A 481 -11.18 20.15 6.54
C GLY A 481 -9.92 20.81 5.99
N VAL A 482 -8.79 20.11 5.94
CA VAL A 482 -7.55 20.67 5.38
C VAL A 482 -7.71 20.87 3.87
N ALA A 483 -7.39 22.07 3.39
CA ALA A 483 -7.56 22.42 1.98
C ALA A 483 -6.84 21.46 1.01
N ASP A 484 -7.51 21.10 -0.08
CA ASP A 484 -7.04 20.18 -1.12
C ASP A 484 -5.66 20.51 -1.66
N THR A 485 -5.36 21.80 -1.84
CA THR A 485 -4.08 22.29 -2.34
C THR A 485 -2.95 21.97 -1.37
N ILE A 486 -3.21 22.10 -0.06
CA ILE A 486 -2.27 21.77 1.02
C ILE A 486 -2.05 20.26 1.09
N ILE A 487 -3.12 19.46 1.05
CA ILE A 487 -3.02 17.99 1.02
C ILE A 487 -2.21 17.53 -0.20
N SER A 488 -2.54 18.08 -1.37
CA SER A 488 -1.87 17.74 -2.65
C SER A 488 -0.39 18.08 -2.60
N LYS A 489 -0.04 19.27 -2.09
CA LYS A 489 1.35 19.72 -1.92
C LYS A 489 2.10 18.83 -0.91
N ARG A 490 1.49 18.53 0.25
CA ARG A 490 2.08 17.65 1.29
C ARG A 490 2.50 16.30 0.73
N PHE A 491 1.69 15.75 -0.17
CA PHE A 491 1.90 14.44 -0.79
C PHE A 491 2.61 14.47 -2.15
N ASN A 492 3.20 15.61 -2.56
CA ASN A 492 3.88 15.80 -3.85
C ASN A 492 3.03 15.38 -5.05
N ARG A 493 1.71 15.64 -5.01
CA ARG A 493 0.81 15.34 -6.13
C ARG A 493 0.85 16.45 -7.16
N ARG A 494 0.66 16.08 -8.43
CA ARG A 494 0.64 17.02 -9.56
C ARG A 494 -0.73 17.68 -9.76
N SER A 495 -1.80 17.05 -9.27
CA SER A 495 -3.16 17.57 -9.37
C SER A 495 -3.97 17.24 -8.12
N MET A 496 -4.95 18.09 -7.82
CA MET A 496 -5.87 17.89 -6.70
C MET A 496 -6.76 16.65 -6.90
N ALA A 497 -7.11 16.32 -8.14
CA ALA A 497 -7.88 15.12 -8.48
C ALA A 497 -7.22 13.83 -7.96
N GLN A 498 -5.88 13.76 -7.94
CA GLN A 498 -5.16 12.61 -7.38
C GLN A 498 -5.35 12.46 -5.87
N SER A 499 -5.73 13.51 -5.15
CA SER A 499 -5.98 13.47 -3.70
C SER A 499 -7.28 12.75 -3.35
N TYR A 500 -8.30 12.90 -4.19
CA TYR A 500 -9.59 12.23 -4.03
C TYR A 500 -9.53 10.72 -4.25
N GLU A 501 -8.53 10.19 -4.99
CA GLU A 501 -8.31 8.72 -5.08
C GLU A 501 -7.96 8.07 -3.74
N TYR A 502 -7.52 8.91 -2.79
CA TYR A 502 -7.11 8.52 -1.45
C TYR A 502 -8.08 9.00 -0.37
N ASP A 503 -9.16 9.69 -0.73
CA ASP A 503 -10.21 10.13 0.20
C ASP A 503 -11.24 8.99 0.35
N HIS A 504 -11.31 8.47 1.57
CA HIS A 504 -12.18 7.36 1.95
C HIS A 504 -13.20 7.75 3.00
N ARG A 505 -13.46 9.05 3.19
CA ARG A 505 -14.47 9.51 4.13
C ARG A 505 -15.82 8.86 3.87
N SER A 506 -16.58 8.69 4.95
CA SER A 506 -17.98 8.30 4.85
C SER A 506 -18.80 9.44 4.23
N LEU A 507 -20.03 9.14 3.79
CA LEU A 507 -20.89 10.19 3.26
C LEU A 507 -21.21 11.21 4.36
N ALA A 508 -21.44 10.78 5.60
CA ALA A 508 -21.64 11.66 6.74
C ALA A 508 -20.45 12.61 6.95
N GLU A 509 -19.22 12.08 7.01
CA GLU A 509 -17.99 12.89 7.17
C GLU A 509 -17.78 13.92 6.04
N GLU A 510 -18.28 13.65 4.83
CA GLU A 510 -18.23 14.61 3.72
C GLU A 510 -19.34 15.66 3.78
N LEU A 511 -20.50 15.32 4.35
CA LEU A 511 -21.62 16.25 4.52
C LEU A 511 -21.37 17.20 5.70
N ASP A 512 -20.72 16.74 6.78
CA ASP A 512 -20.38 17.58 7.94
C ASP A 512 -19.49 18.79 7.58
N GLN A 513 -18.77 18.71 6.47
CA GLN A 513 -17.93 19.81 5.97
C GLN A 513 -18.64 20.80 5.06
N LEU A 514 -19.90 20.52 4.73
CA LEU A 514 -20.74 21.46 3.99
C LEU A 514 -21.44 22.34 5.00
N GLU A 515 -21.05 23.61 5.00
CA GLU A 515 -21.69 24.63 5.80
C GLU A 515 -22.98 25.10 5.11
N LEU A 516 -24.08 25.04 5.85
CA LEU A 516 -25.29 25.78 5.54
C LEU A 516 -25.30 27.05 6.39
N PRO A 517 -25.92 28.16 5.93
CA PRO A 517 -26.17 29.32 6.79
C PRO A 517 -26.87 28.89 8.09
N ALA A 518 -26.45 29.44 9.24
CA ALA A 518 -26.90 28.95 10.55
C ALA A 518 -28.42 29.09 10.77
N ASP A 519 -29.01 30.16 10.22
CA ASP A 519 -30.44 30.41 10.18
C ASP A 519 -31.19 29.37 9.33
N VAL A 520 -30.62 28.98 8.19
CA VAL A 520 -31.14 27.93 7.30
C VAL A 520 -31.05 26.55 7.95
N GLU A 521 -29.92 26.20 8.55
CA GLU A 521 -29.70 24.90 9.19
C GLU A 521 -30.65 24.70 10.38
N MET A 522 -30.87 25.75 11.17
CA MET A 522 -31.84 25.74 12.27
C MET A 522 -33.29 25.64 11.77
N ALA A 523 -33.61 26.26 10.63
CA ALA A 523 -34.95 26.24 10.07
C ALA A 523 -35.34 24.91 9.42
N LEU A 524 -34.38 24.22 8.79
CA LEU A 524 -34.56 22.97 8.04
C LEU A 524 -34.68 21.73 8.95
N GLY A 525 -34.03 21.74 10.11
CA GLY A 525 -33.90 20.54 10.95
C GLY A 525 -32.99 19.47 10.34
N GLU A 526 -32.61 18.46 11.13
CA GLU A 526 -31.51 17.53 10.82
C GLU A 526 -31.63 16.82 9.44
N LYS A 527 -32.83 16.31 9.11
CA LYS A 527 -33.07 15.58 7.86
C LYS A 527 -33.00 16.48 6.63
N ALA A 528 -33.70 17.61 6.64
CA ALA A 528 -33.73 18.51 5.49
C ALA A 528 -32.37 19.21 5.31
N SER A 529 -31.64 19.51 6.39
CA SER A 529 -30.25 19.98 6.33
C SER A 529 -29.33 18.94 5.68
N THR A 530 -29.49 17.66 5.99
CA THR A 530 -28.73 16.57 5.33
C THR A 530 -29.05 16.52 3.83
N VAL A 531 -30.32 16.62 3.45
CA VAL A 531 -30.74 16.65 2.03
C VAL A 531 -30.20 17.88 1.31
N ALA A 532 -30.25 19.06 1.92
CA ALA A 532 -29.69 20.29 1.38
C ALA A 532 -28.18 20.16 1.11
N LYS A 533 -27.42 19.63 2.07
CA LYS A 533 -25.99 19.34 1.93
C LYS A 533 -25.72 18.31 0.82
N MET A 534 -26.57 17.28 0.68
CA MET A 534 -26.47 16.32 -0.43
C MET A 534 -26.77 16.96 -1.80
N ILE A 535 -27.70 17.90 -1.88
CA ILE A 535 -28.02 18.66 -3.11
C ILE A 535 -26.85 19.58 -3.48
N GLN A 536 -26.32 20.33 -2.51
CA GLN A 536 -25.21 21.26 -2.71
C GLN A 536 -23.93 20.55 -3.16
N SER A 537 -23.66 19.36 -2.63
CA SER A 537 -22.54 18.51 -3.06
C SER A 537 -22.79 17.72 -4.34
N GLY A 538 -23.96 17.86 -4.98
CA GLY A 538 -24.33 17.14 -6.20
C GLY A 538 -24.47 15.62 -6.01
N LYS A 539 -24.62 15.16 -4.76
CA LYS A 539 -24.77 13.74 -4.39
C LYS A 539 -26.21 13.28 -4.31
N ALA A 540 -27.16 14.22 -4.27
CA ALA A 540 -28.59 13.97 -4.49
C ALA A 540 -29.00 14.41 -5.90
N SER A 541 -29.91 13.65 -6.51
CA SER A 541 -30.54 13.97 -7.80
C SER A 541 -31.97 13.48 -7.79
N GLY A 542 -32.87 14.12 -8.56
CA GLY A 542 -34.27 13.72 -8.65
C GLY A 542 -35.23 14.89 -8.50
N PRO A 543 -36.56 14.65 -8.55
CA PRO A 543 -37.54 15.73 -8.71
C PRO A 543 -37.60 16.74 -7.58
N ILE A 544 -37.38 16.32 -6.32
CA ILE A 544 -37.22 17.25 -5.19
C ILE A 544 -35.97 18.10 -5.38
N VAL A 545 -34.87 17.52 -5.87
CA VAL A 545 -33.61 18.26 -6.13
C VAL A 545 -33.76 19.22 -7.32
N ASP A 546 -34.46 18.81 -8.37
CA ASP A 546 -34.70 19.62 -9.56
C ASP A 546 -35.69 20.75 -9.27
N ALA A 547 -36.75 20.46 -8.49
CA ALA A 547 -37.67 21.47 -7.98
C ALA A 547 -36.95 22.44 -7.05
N PHE A 548 -36.13 21.94 -6.11
CA PHE A 548 -35.28 22.77 -5.25
C PHE A 548 -34.39 23.69 -6.09
N LYS A 549 -33.64 23.17 -7.07
CA LYS A 549 -32.77 23.96 -7.95
C LYS A 549 -33.55 24.94 -8.81
N LYS A 550 -34.75 24.57 -9.27
CA LYS A 550 -35.63 25.43 -10.04
C LYS A 550 -36.12 26.60 -9.18
N ILE A 551 -36.69 26.33 -8.00
CA ILE A 551 -37.15 27.33 -7.04
C ILE A 551 -35.98 28.22 -6.61
N GLN A 552 -34.81 27.62 -6.35
CA GLN A 552 -33.59 28.37 -6.05
C GLN A 552 -33.24 29.36 -7.17
N SER A 553 -33.36 28.94 -8.44
CA SER A 553 -33.08 29.80 -9.59
C SER A 553 -34.15 30.85 -9.89
N THR A 554 -35.42 30.60 -9.54
CA THR A 554 -36.56 31.49 -9.88
C THR A 554 -36.99 32.40 -8.74
N GLU A 555 -36.90 31.92 -7.50
CA GLU A 555 -37.50 32.52 -6.30
C GLU A 555 -36.47 32.72 -5.16
N GLY A 556 -35.26 32.20 -5.32
CA GLY A 556 -34.15 32.40 -4.40
C GLY A 556 -34.00 31.30 -3.33
N ASP A 557 -32.90 31.38 -2.57
CA ASP A 557 -32.49 30.34 -1.62
C ASP A 557 -33.53 30.12 -0.50
N THR A 558 -34.15 31.19 0.01
CA THR A 558 -35.14 31.10 1.09
C THR A 558 -36.35 30.24 0.71
N ALA A 559 -36.93 30.47 -0.47
CA ALA A 559 -38.07 29.71 -0.98
C ALA A 559 -37.67 28.23 -1.26
N ALA A 560 -36.45 28.00 -1.74
CA ALA A 560 -35.95 26.66 -1.99
C ALA A 560 -35.78 25.86 -0.69
N PHE A 561 -35.26 26.48 0.38
CA PHE A 561 -35.14 25.85 1.68
C PHE A 561 -36.50 25.62 2.37
N GLU A 562 -37.47 26.53 2.22
CA GLU A 562 -38.84 26.29 2.71
C GLU A 562 -39.50 25.11 2.00
N PHE A 563 -39.34 24.99 0.68
CA PHE A 563 -39.78 23.83 -0.08
C PHE A 563 -39.13 22.54 0.46
N LEU A 564 -37.81 22.56 0.69
CA LEU A 564 -37.08 21.40 1.18
C LEU A 564 -37.53 20.99 2.59
N LYS A 565 -37.84 21.95 3.46
CA LYS A 565 -38.33 21.71 4.82
C LYS A 565 -39.61 20.88 4.84
N VAL A 566 -40.49 21.10 3.87
CA VAL A 566 -41.79 20.39 3.75
C VAL A 566 -41.62 19.04 3.06
N GLU A 567 -40.81 18.98 2.01
CA GLU A 567 -40.74 17.81 1.11
C GLU A 567 -39.66 16.79 1.50
N ALA A 568 -38.67 17.15 2.33
CA ALA A 568 -37.55 16.26 2.68
C ALA A 568 -37.97 14.99 3.43
N ASP A 569 -39.12 15.00 4.11
CA ASP A 569 -39.66 13.81 4.80
C ASP A 569 -40.23 12.76 3.84
N GLY A 570 -40.53 13.11 2.59
CA GLY A 570 -41.03 12.19 1.55
C GLY A 570 -39.95 11.51 0.69
N PHE A 571 -38.67 11.86 0.88
CA PHE A 571 -37.58 11.35 0.04
C PHE A 571 -37.16 9.92 0.44
N HIS A 572 -37.45 8.95 -0.43
CA HIS A 572 -36.95 7.58 -0.30
C HIS A 572 -36.20 7.14 -1.56
N ALA A 573 -34.90 6.87 -1.40
CA ALA A 573 -34.08 6.28 -2.44
C ALA A 573 -34.37 4.78 -2.57
N THR A 574 -34.85 4.36 -3.74
CA THR A 574 -34.97 2.94 -4.10
C THR A 574 -33.83 2.57 -5.07
N PRO A 575 -33.59 1.28 -5.34
CA PRO A 575 -32.47 0.84 -6.17
C PRO A 575 -32.75 0.94 -7.67
N TYR A 576 -33.99 1.25 -8.01
CA TYR A 576 -34.54 1.27 -9.35
C TYR A 576 -34.86 2.72 -9.75
N GLY A 577 -35.00 3.61 -8.77
CA GLY A 577 -35.25 5.03 -8.97
C GLY A 577 -35.65 5.73 -7.67
N HIS A 578 -36.18 6.95 -7.75
CA HIS A 578 -36.73 7.63 -6.58
C HIS A 578 -38.25 7.45 -6.52
N PHE A 579 -38.77 7.23 -5.31
CA PHE A 579 -40.20 7.16 -5.02
C PHE A 579 -40.66 8.49 -4.42
N LEU A 580 -41.76 9.03 -4.95
CA LEU A 580 -42.26 10.37 -4.63
C LEU A 580 -43.57 10.37 -3.81
N ASN A 581 -43.79 9.36 -2.96
CA ASN A 581 -44.91 9.42 -1.99
C ASN A 581 -44.38 9.34 -0.56
N SER A 582 -45.03 10.06 0.35
CA SER A 582 -44.69 10.07 1.78
C SER A 582 -44.93 8.67 2.38
N PHE A 583 -43.87 7.90 2.55
CA PHE A 583 -43.95 6.51 3.03
C PHE A 583 -44.38 6.43 4.50
N THR A 584 -44.19 7.52 5.25
CA THR A 584 -44.67 7.68 6.63
C THR A 584 -46.18 7.85 6.72
N VAL A 585 -46.84 8.25 5.63
CA VAL A 585 -48.29 8.47 5.58
C VAL A 585 -48.99 7.32 4.86
N ASP A 586 -48.43 6.81 3.75
CA ASP A 586 -49.02 5.73 2.94
C ASP A 586 -47.97 4.72 2.41
N PRO A 587 -47.61 3.67 3.18
CA PRO A 587 -46.67 2.65 2.73
C PRO A 587 -47.25 1.82 1.58
N CYS A 588 -46.50 1.70 0.48
CA CYS A 588 -46.98 0.95 -0.70
C CYS A 588 -47.10 -0.56 -0.39
N PRO A 589 -48.28 -1.18 -0.62
CA PRO A 589 -48.50 -2.61 -0.38
C PRO A 589 -47.70 -3.55 -1.30
N LYS A 590 -47.05 -3.02 -2.35
CA LYS A 590 -46.23 -3.80 -3.31
C LYS A 590 -44.72 -3.72 -3.09
N HIS A 591 -44.27 -3.37 -1.88
CA HIS A 591 -42.87 -3.53 -1.44
C HIS A 591 -41.80 -3.09 -2.48
N LEU A 592 -41.83 -1.83 -2.92
CA LEU A 592 -40.81 -1.23 -3.82
C LEU A 592 -40.81 -1.77 -5.28
N GLU A 593 -41.86 -2.45 -5.74
CA GLU A 593 -42.04 -2.82 -7.15
C GLU A 593 -42.59 -1.67 -8.03
N CYS A 594 -42.20 -0.42 -7.78
CA CYS A 594 -42.72 0.75 -8.51
C CYS A 594 -42.41 0.70 -10.02
N PHE A 595 -41.37 -0.05 -10.41
CA PHE A 595 -41.02 -0.30 -11.82
C PHE A 595 -42.07 -1.13 -12.56
N SER A 596 -43.10 -1.66 -11.89
CA SER A 596 -44.24 -2.35 -12.49
C SER A 596 -45.35 -1.41 -12.99
N GLY A 597 -45.03 -0.15 -13.26
CA GLY A 597 -45.97 0.81 -13.85
C GLY A 597 -46.46 1.92 -12.91
N CYS A 598 -45.82 2.18 -11.77
CA CYS A 598 -46.30 3.20 -10.82
C CYS A 598 -46.06 4.63 -11.34
N ARG A 599 -47.09 5.49 -11.27
CA ARG A 599 -46.97 6.91 -11.66
C ARG A 599 -46.00 7.75 -10.84
N HIS A 600 -45.71 7.33 -9.61
CA HIS A 600 -44.84 8.04 -8.67
C HIS A 600 -43.37 7.66 -8.78
N LEU A 601 -43.01 6.77 -9.71
CA LEU A 601 -41.62 6.41 -9.97
C LEU A 601 -40.97 7.44 -10.90
N SER A 602 -39.77 7.90 -10.55
CA SER A 602 -38.94 8.74 -11.43
C SER A 602 -37.62 8.06 -11.80
N ALA A 603 -37.24 8.18 -13.08
CA ALA A 603 -36.00 7.63 -13.60
C ALA A 603 -34.77 8.39 -13.08
N THR A 604 -33.69 7.65 -12.80
CA THR A 604 -32.45 8.22 -12.21
C THR A 604 -31.24 7.92 -13.08
N ASN A 605 -30.24 8.81 -13.05
CA ASN A 605 -28.98 8.62 -13.77
C ASN A 605 -27.88 7.99 -12.88
N LEU A 606 -28.20 7.63 -11.63
CA LEU A 606 -27.23 7.03 -10.72
C LEU A 606 -26.70 5.72 -11.34
N PRO A 607 -25.36 5.58 -11.51
CA PRO A 607 -24.79 4.38 -12.14
C PRO A 607 -25.16 3.08 -11.42
N GLU A 608 -25.35 3.14 -10.11
CA GLU A 608 -25.77 2.00 -9.29
C GLU A 608 -27.20 1.56 -9.61
N ASN A 609 -28.14 2.50 -9.76
CA ASN A 609 -29.53 2.18 -10.12
C ASN A 609 -29.64 1.59 -11.52
N ARG A 610 -28.89 2.16 -12.47
CA ARG A 610 -28.83 1.63 -13.85
C ARG A 610 -28.28 0.21 -13.88
N ARG A 611 -27.24 -0.09 -13.08
CA ARG A 611 -26.69 -1.46 -12.94
C ARG A 611 -27.68 -2.44 -12.31
N HIS A 612 -28.42 -2.00 -11.27
CA HIS A 612 -29.46 -2.83 -10.66
C HIS A 612 -30.58 -3.16 -11.66
N LEU A 613 -31.01 -2.18 -12.46
CA LEU A 613 -32.02 -2.38 -13.50
C LEU A 613 -31.55 -3.31 -14.61
N GLN A 614 -30.31 -3.17 -15.09
CA GLN A 614 -29.73 -4.11 -16.07
C GLN A 614 -29.64 -5.54 -15.51
N THR A 615 -29.26 -5.68 -14.24
CA THR A 615 -29.22 -7.00 -13.57
C THR A 615 -30.63 -7.59 -13.44
N LEU A 616 -31.62 -6.76 -13.10
CA LEU A 616 -33.01 -7.16 -12.98
C LEU A 616 -33.61 -7.54 -14.34
N GLU A 617 -33.30 -6.80 -15.40
CA GLU A 617 -33.70 -7.12 -16.78
C GLU A 617 -33.20 -8.51 -17.18
N LEU A 618 -31.92 -8.80 -16.98
CA LEU A 618 -31.33 -10.10 -17.31
C LEU A 618 -32.02 -11.24 -16.54
N LYS A 619 -32.28 -11.05 -15.25
CA LYS A 619 -32.98 -12.06 -14.42
C LYS A 619 -34.42 -12.29 -14.88
N LEU A 620 -35.16 -11.22 -15.18
CA LEU A 620 -36.54 -11.31 -15.64
C LEU A 620 -36.64 -11.91 -17.03
N ALA A 621 -35.75 -11.56 -17.96
CA ALA A 621 -35.68 -12.16 -19.29
C ALA A 621 -35.39 -13.67 -19.22
N ALA A 622 -34.43 -14.09 -18.40
CA ALA A 622 -34.14 -15.50 -18.18
C ALA A 622 -35.32 -16.26 -17.54
N ALA A 623 -36.00 -15.64 -16.57
CA ALA A 623 -37.19 -16.22 -15.93
C ALA A 623 -38.36 -16.38 -16.91
N VAL A 624 -38.60 -15.39 -17.77
CA VAL A 624 -39.62 -15.46 -18.85
C VAL A 624 -39.28 -16.59 -19.82
N GLY A 625 -38.03 -16.64 -20.32
CA GLY A 625 -37.60 -17.71 -21.24
C GLY A 625 -37.72 -19.11 -20.64
N THR A 626 -37.38 -19.27 -19.35
CA THR A 626 -37.52 -20.54 -18.63
C THR A 626 -38.99 -20.95 -18.45
N ALA A 627 -39.88 -19.98 -18.16
CA ALA A 627 -41.31 -20.24 -18.03
C ALA A 627 -41.96 -20.57 -19.39
N GLU A 628 -41.50 -19.93 -20.47
CA GLU A 628 -41.95 -20.18 -21.84
C GLU A 628 -41.50 -21.55 -22.37
N ALA A 629 -40.30 -22.02 -22.01
CA ALA A 629 -39.80 -23.33 -22.41
C ALA A 629 -40.51 -24.53 -21.74
N LYS A 630 -41.29 -24.31 -20.66
CA LYS A 630 -42.03 -25.39 -19.99
C LYS A 630 -43.26 -25.82 -20.82
N PRO A 631 -43.48 -27.14 -21.03
CA PRO A 631 -44.57 -27.66 -21.87
C PRO A 631 -45.98 -27.57 -21.25
N SER A 632 -46.12 -27.04 -20.03
CA SER A 632 -47.41 -26.90 -19.35
C SER A 632 -48.29 -25.81 -20.00
N LYS A 633 -49.62 -26.01 -20.01
CA LYS A 633 -50.61 -25.03 -20.53
C LYS A 633 -51.57 -24.53 -19.43
N SER A 634 -51.17 -24.62 -18.16
CA SER A 634 -52.04 -24.20 -17.05
C SER A 634 -52.28 -22.68 -17.04
N ILE A 635 -53.46 -22.27 -16.58
CA ILE A 635 -53.79 -20.85 -16.34
C ILE A 635 -52.77 -20.20 -15.40
N GLY A 636 -52.29 -20.95 -14.40
CA GLY A 636 -51.23 -20.49 -13.50
C GLY A 636 -49.92 -20.14 -14.21
N ARG A 637 -49.52 -20.92 -15.24
CA ARG A 637 -48.34 -20.60 -16.07
C ARG A 637 -48.59 -19.35 -16.91
N THR A 638 -49.76 -19.24 -17.53
CA THR A 638 -50.12 -18.05 -18.32
C THR A 638 -50.06 -16.79 -17.45
N ASN A 639 -50.61 -16.84 -16.24
CA ASN A 639 -50.56 -15.74 -15.28
C ASN A 639 -49.13 -15.43 -14.84
N GLN A 640 -48.30 -16.45 -14.58
CA GLN A 640 -46.90 -16.28 -14.22
C GLN A 640 -46.08 -15.60 -15.33
N ILE A 641 -46.26 -16.04 -16.58
CA ILE A 641 -45.58 -15.44 -17.75
C ILE A 641 -46.03 -14.00 -17.93
N GLN A 642 -47.34 -13.73 -17.86
CA GLN A 642 -47.88 -12.38 -18.00
C GLN A 642 -47.35 -11.44 -16.91
N HIS A 643 -47.33 -11.91 -15.67
CA HIS A 643 -46.82 -11.17 -14.51
C HIS A 643 -45.31 -10.87 -14.62
N ALA A 644 -44.52 -11.81 -15.16
CA ALA A 644 -43.10 -11.60 -15.41
C ALA A 644 -42.83 -10.64 -16.58
N ARG A 645 -43.63 -10.71 -17.65
CA ARG A 645 -43.55 -9.80 -18.80
C ARG A 645 -43.85 -8.35 -18.42
N VAL A 646 -44.90 -8.10 -17.63
CA VAL A 646 -45.23 -6.75 -17.12
C VAL A 646 -44.06 -6.12 -16.36
N ARG A 647 -43.34 -6.90 -15.54
CA ARG A 647 -42.14 -6.41 -14.84
C ARG A 647 -40.97 -6.17 -15.79
N LEU A 648 -40.74 -7.08 -16.73
CA LEU A 648 -39.65 -6.96 -17.70
C LEU A 648 -39.81 -5.70 -18.56
N ASP A 649 -41.04 -5.46 -19.07
CA ASP A 649 -41.35 -4.27 -19.85
C ASP A 649 -41.21 -3.01 -18.99
N GLY A 650 -41.69 -3.02 -17.75
CA GLY A 650 -41.51 -1.91 -16.83
C GLY A 650 -40.04 -1.56 -16.56
N VAL A 651 -39.18 -2.56 -16.40
CA VAL A 651 -37.72 -2.36 -16.25
C VAL A 651 -37.10 -1.81 -17.53
N ARG A 652 -37.51 -2.30 -18.70
CA ARG A 652 -37.03 -1.80 -20.00
C ARG A 652 -37.44 -0.35 -20.26
N THR A 653 -38.69 0.00 -19.98
CA THR A 653 -39.18 1.38 -20.05
C THR A 653 -38.36 2.30 -19.17
N LEU A 654 -38.03 1.86 -17.95
CA LEU A 654 -37.23 2.63 -17.01
C LEU A 654 -35.74 2.75 -17.43
N LEU A 655 -35.18 1.73 -18.09
CA LEU A 655 -33.82 1.78 -18.66
C LEU A 655 -33.71 2.72 -19.87
N ALA A 656 -34.80 2.86 -20.63
CA ALA A 656 -34.93 3.72 -21.79
C ALA A 656 -35.25 5.19 -21.43
N ALA A 657 -35.91 5.41 -20.28
CA ALA A 657 -36.25 6.75 -19.79
C ALA A 657 -34.99 7.58 -19.49
N LYS A 658 -35.03 8.86 -19.88
CA LYS A 658 -33.99 9.84 -19.53
C LYS A 658 -34.11 10.24 -18.07
N GLN A 659 -33.06 10.86 -17.55
CA GLN A 659 -33.02 11.35 -16.18
C GLN A 659 -34.22 12.27 -15.88
N GLY A 660 -34.93 12.00 -14.78
CA GLY A 660 -36.06 12.81 -14.34
C GLY A 660 -37.36 12.58 -15.12
N GLU A 661 -37.34 11.76 -16.18
CA GLU A 661 -38.57 11.39 -16.88
C GLU A 661 -39.47 10.52 -16.00
N LYS A 662 -40.78 10.71 -16.16
CA LYS A 662 -41.82 9.83 -15.62
C LYS A 662 -42.01 8.68 -16.61
N PRO A 663 -41.48 7.47 -16.35
CA PRO A 663 -41.64 6.33 -17.26
C PRO A 663 -43.10 5.86 -17.38
N PHE A 664 -43.94 6.18 -16.39
CA PHE A 664 -45.34 5.73 -16.32
C PHE A 664 -46.28 6.89 -15.96
N PRO A 665 -46.37 7.96 -16.77
CA PRO A 665 -47.14 9.15 -16.42
C PRO A 665 -48.63 8.84 -16.16
N ASP A 666 -49.19 7.90 -16.92
CA ASP A 666 -50.58 7.44 -16.81
C ASP A 666 -50.73 6.13 -16.01
N GLY A 667 -49.66 5.71 -15.33
CA GLY A 667 -49.64 4.46 -14.56
C GLY A 667 -50.62 4.46 -13.38
N PRO A 668 -51.02 3.29 -12.86
CA PRO A 668 -51.77 3.22 -11.61
C PRO A 668 -50.98 3.83 -10.45
N ASP A 669 -51.69 4.44 -9.52
CA ASP A 669 -51.11 4.77 -8.22
C ASP A 669 -51.03 3.50 -7.38
N LEU A 670 -49.82 2.95 -7.25
CA LEU A 670 -49.59 1.74 -6.47
C LEU A 670 -49.47 1.99 -4.97
N SER A 671 -49.52 3.25 -4.50
CA SER A 671 -49.59 3.54 -3.06
C SER A 671 -51.00 3.29 -2.48
N LEU A 672 -52.03 3.37 -3.31
CA LEU A 672 -53.42 3.17 -2.89
C LEU A 672 -53.79 1.68 -2.84
N PRO A 673 -54.58 1.24 -1.84
CA PRO A 673 -55.09 -0.12 -1.82
C PRO A 673 -55.99 -0.39 -3.03
N ARG A 674 -55.98 -1.63 -3.54
CA ARG A 674 -56.89 -2.05 -4.62
C ARG A 674 -58.33 -1.80 -4.18
N ARG A 675 -59.10 -1.03 -4.96
CA ARG A 675 -60.56 -0.96 -4.77
C ARG A 675 -61.10 -2.38 -4.90
N THR A 676 -61.67 -2.90 -3.82
CA THR A 676 -62.39 -4.17 -3.81
C THR A 676 -63.54 -4.09 -4.81
N GLY A 677 -63.59 -5.05 -5.73
CA GLY A 677 -64.74 -5.22 -6.62
C GLY A 677 -65.89 -5.85 -5.84
N VAL A 678 -67.12 -5.64 -6.32
CA VAL A 678 -68.38 -6.15 -5.72
C VAL A 678 -68.45 -7.69 -5.60
N MET A 679 -67.41 -8.42 -6.02
CA MET A 679 -67.36 -9.89 -6.06
C MET A 679 -66.25 -10.51 -5.19
N ASP A 680 -65.53 -9.71 -4.37
CA ASP A 680 -64.46 -10.23 -3.49
C ASP A 680 -64.93 -10.43 -2.03
N GLY A 681 -66.19 -10.84 -1.84
CA GLY A 681 -66.79 -11.22 -0.54
C GLY A 681 -66.87 -12.72 -0.35
#